data_AF-A0A7W1F5Z4-F1
#
_entry.id   AF-A0A7W1F5Z4-F1
#
_cell.length_a   1.000
_cell.length_b   1.000
_cell.length_c   1.000
_cell.angle_alpha   90.00
_cell.angle_beta   90.00
_cell.angle_gamma   90.00
#
_symmetry.space_group_name_H-M   'P 1'
#
loop_
_entity.id
_entity.type
_entity.pdbx_description
1 polymer ?
#
loop_
_entity_poly.entity_id
_entity_poly.type
_entity_poly.pdbx_seq_one_letter_code
_entity_poly.pdbx_strand_id
1 'polypeptide(L)'
;EGPGPRDRVLVDDVAKGSRTVTVDRAEAIGQLAIRQTSAGAVNAVVLRAPLRIDGSNTPLSVAGRGATLRAQGAPLRLTADSFNDLALDGDCAFVGDGRVAAFFIDRGGDGYRSAPEVTFAGPGKGATAQATLAVATVRITRIGKGYTEKPTVAFSSPETAGGRTAVGEVHIDKNGALQGVHLSDAGSGYLSAPSVTFTGGGGIGAGADALCRIDAITVLSPGQGYTVPPAVSLVGGGGAGAQARAFLQVTSLRFDAAEGSCGLTNKGTLAQDGALLLFDWMAPKHNNGRDRSFHNEGTWTLNHSAIVYHSSVGRGLWMGQACSNSGRMTLNGGSSLAFYTFANTGTLELGPGSSLGGPAYAGGDLELHNGAKGVIRVKGGSAARPTTFGDAAASNTGKRLLANGAPDAPATLEIGDGKDGAALEVLGGQVLVESAAGSRLAIRPGATLALLTNDNGSANNFTNREVRLVNHGACELGGTVRYQGNHAGAIALDNDGTLTLSGEAVFERLLDSRGSGTPMRTAFLFNRAAGVLTGDGTLTYRNATLAKEAATLDVVLAGNIRPNGAGADQAILRFVDANVTFGGVPTPAEAKPIASEGGATLTVRIVRAADAKGGSDQFIVAASPDGGATAALTLGADNCLDVRVASGVKPRGVYTVVSAPALTGTFARLRHEGKEQVPFTVRYTPTAVEVVFP
;
A
#
# COMPACT_ATOMS: atom_id res chain seq x y z
N GLU A 1 55.17 -20.05 4.72
CA GLU A 1 54.22 -18.96 4.42
C GLU A 1 53.03 -19.59 3.73
N GLY A 2 51.83 -19.51 4.33
CA GLY A 2 50.63 -20.04 3.68
C GLY A 2 50.24 -19.22 2.45
N PRO A 3 49.37 -19.74 1.57
CA PRO A 3 48.84 -18.95 0.46
C PRO A 3 48.28 -17.62 0.96
N GLY A 4 48.52 -16.55 0.19
CA GLY A 4 47.93 -15.24 0.48
C GLY A 4 46.40 -15.31 0.48
N PRO A 5 45.70 -14.30 1.02
CA PRO A 5 44.24 -14.33 1.19
C PRO A 5 43.47 -14.67 -0.10
N ARG A 6 43.97 -14.24 -1.27
CA ARG A 6 43.35 -14.46 -2.59
C ARG A 6 43.42 -15.90 -3.09
N ASP A 7 44.38 -16.70 -2.63
CA ASP A 7 44.58 -18.08 -3.12
C ASP A 7 43.92 -19.12 -2.20
N ARG A 8 43.32 -18.68 -1.09
CA ARG A 8 42.75 -19.57 -0.07
C ARG A 8 41.32 -19.96 -0.43
N VAL A 9 41.10 -21.21 -0.83
CA VAL A 9 39.76 -21.74 -1.09
C VAL A 9 39.28 -22.52 0.12
N LEU A 10 38.18 -22.11 0.73
CA LEU A 10 37.46 -22.93 1.69
C LEU A 10 36.57 -23.89 0.90
N VAL A 11 37.11 -25.06 0.55
CA VAL A 11 36.35 -26.16 -0.07
C VAL A 11 35.91 -27.14 1.03
N ASP A 12 34.62 -27.43 1.10
CA ASP A 12 34.11 -28.57 1.86
C ASP A 12 33.50 -29.59 0.90
N ASP A 13 34.37 -30.46 0.37
CA ASP A 13 34.05 -31.61 -0.47
C ASP A 13 34.35 -32.87 0.37
N VAL A 14 33.31 -33.58 0.82
CA VAL A 14 33.49 -34.82 1.59
C VAL A 14 32.86 -35.99 0.83
N ALA A 15 33.71 -36.90 0.37
CA ALA A 15 33.28 -38.06 -0.41
C ALA A 15 32.48 -39.09 0.43
N LYS A 16 32.63 -39.09 1.77
CA LYS A 16 31.85 -39.93 2.72
C LYS A 16 31.72 -39.24 4.09
N GLY A 17 30.53 -38.76 4.45
CA GLY A 17 30.18 -38.25 5.79
C GLY A 17 29.82 -36.76 5.84
N SER A 18 29.13 -36.33 6.90
CA SER A 18 28.74 -34.93 7.14
C SER A 18 29.86 -34.15 7.82
N ARG A 19 30.05 -32.88 7.45
CA ARG A 19 31.02 -31.97 8.08
C ARG A 19 30.41 -30.59 8.29
N THR A 20 30.86 -29.90 9.33
CA THR A 20 30.49 -28.51 9.60
C THR A 20 31.74 -27.69 9.91
N VAL A 21 31.94 -26.60 9.17
CA VAL A 21 32.99 -25.61 9.43
C VAL A 21 32.33 -24.37 10.04
N THR A 22 32.90 -23.85 11.13
CA THR A 22 32.44 -22.61 11.77
C THR A 22 33.49 -21.52 11.63
N VAL A 23 33.08 -20.34 11.18
CA VAL A 23 33.90 -19.13 11.12
C VAL A 23 33.57 -18.25 12.33
N ASP A 24 34.42 -18.34 13.36
CA ASP A 24 34.23 -17.67 14.66
C ASP A 24 35.06 -16.39 14.83
N ARG A 25 35.93 -16.07 13.86
CA ARG A 25 36.71 -14.84 13.82
C ARG A 25 36.70 -14.24 12.43
N ALA A 26 36.92 -12.93 12.35
CA ALA A 26 36.97 -12.24 11.07
C ALA A 26 38.04 -12.85 10.17
N GLU A 27 37.66 -13.17 8.93
CA GLU A 27 38.49 -13.94 8.01
C GLU A 27 38.41 -13.38 6.58
N ALA A 28 39.49 -13.48 5.82
CA ALA A 28 39.55 -13.19 4.39
C ALA A 28 40.05 -14.42 3.62
N ILE A 29 39.31 -14.81 2.58
CA ILE A 29 39.61 -15.96 1.72
C ILE A 29 39.44 -15.60 0.24
N GLY A 30 39.89 -16.47 -0.67
CA GLY A 30 39.79 -16.30 -2.11
C GLY A 30 38.45 -16.76 -2.68
N GLN A 31 37.94 -17.86 -2.13
CA GLN A 31 36.68 -18.49 -2.57
C GLN A 31 36.10 -19.39 -1.47
N LEU A 32 34.77 -19.45 -1.40
CA LEU A 32 33.99 -20.40 -0.60
C LEU A 32 33.24 -21.37 -1.52
N ALA A 33 33.55 -22.66 -1.44
CA ALA A 33 32.86 -23.71 -2.19
C ALA A 33 32.37 -24.81 -1.25
N ILE A 34 31.06 -24.95 -1.12
CA ILE A 34 30.42 -26.00 -0.33
C ILE A 34 29.81 -27.00 -1.31
N ARG A 35 30.29 -28.23 -1.31
CA ARG A 35 29.87 -29.24 -2.29
C ARG A 35 29.48 -30.53 -1.59
N GLN A 36 28.34 -31.07 -1.97
CA GLN A 36 27.83 -32.34 -1.47
C GLN A 36 27.74 -33.33 -2.64
N THR A 37 28.53 -34.41 -2.57
CA THR A 37 28.69 -35.39 -3.66
C THR A 37 28.15 -36.78 -3.34
N SER A 38 27.75 -37.05 -2.08
CA SER A 38 27.27 -38.38 -1.60
C SER A 38 25.92 -38.31 -0.86
N ALA A 39 24.88 -38.96 -1.40
CA ALA A 39 23.51 -38.89 -0.88
C ALA A 39 23.44 -39.22 0.63
N GLY A 40 22.89 -38.30 1.44
CA GLY A 40 22.72 -38.45 2.89
C GLY A 40 23.74 -37.71 3.77
N ALA A 41 24.83 -37.17 3.19
CA ALA A 41 25.78 -36.31 3.89
C ALA A 41 25.34 -34.82 3.88
N VAL A 42 25.65 -34.10 4.96
CA VAL A 42 25.42 -32.64 5.10
C VAL A 42 26.77 -31.96 5.25
N ASN A 43 27.11 -31.08 4.30
CA ASN A 43 28.30 -30.23 4.38
C ASN A 43 27.83 -28.81 4.68
N ALA A 44 28.27 -28.24 5.79
CA ALA A 44 27.75 -26.98 6.28
C ALA A 44 28.86 -25.98 6.63
N VAL A 45 28.65 -24.72 6.29
CA VAL A 45 29.48 -23.61 6.78
C VAL A 45 28.60 -22.67 7.59
N VAL A 46 29.01 -22.38 8.83
CA VAL A 46 28.32 -21.47 9.74
C VAL A 46 29.20 -20.25 9.99
N LEU A 47 28.72 -19.07 9.64
CA LEU A 47 29.40 -17.81 9.89
C LEU A 47 28.85 -17.18 11.18
N ARG A 48 29.71 -17.02 12.19
CA ARG A 48 29.45 -16.26 13.43
C ARG A 48 30.28 -14.98 13.53
N ALA A 49 31.25 -14.82 12.64
CA ALA A 49 32.07 -13.63 12.50
C ALA A 49 32.18 -13.22 11.01
N PRO A 50 32.56 -11.95 10.73
CA PRO A 50 32.61 -11.45 9.36
C PRO A 50 33.51 -12.29 8.44
N LEU A 51 33.02 -12.64 7.25
CA LEU A 51 33.82 -13.30 6.22
C LEU A 51 33.93 -12.38 5.00
N ARG A 52 35.16 -12.13 4.55
CA ARG A 52 35.46 -11.45 3.29
C ARG A 52 35.96 -12.47 2.28
N ILE A 53 35.45 -12.40 1.05
CA ILE A 53 35.91 -13.23 -0.07
C ILE A 53 36.45 -12.32 -1.17
N ASP A 54 37.74 -12.41 -1.47
CA ASP A 54 38.48 -11.56 -2.39
C ASP A 54 39.01 -12.33 -3.60
N GLY A 55 38.79 -11.83 -4.82
CA GLY A 55 39.64 -12.20 -5.97
C GLY A 55 39.26 -13.47 -6.73
N SER A 56 38.00 -13.91 -6.64
CA SER A 56 37.45 -14.96 -7.52
C SER A 56 36.22 -14.44 -8.25
N ASN A 57 36.11 -14.75 -9.55
CA ASN A 57 34.90 -14.50 -10.34
C ASN A 57 33.72 -15.39 -9.91
N THR A 58 33.98 -16.48 -9.16
CA THR A 58 32.94 -17.33 -8.57
C THR A 58 33.23 -17.46 -7.06
N PRO A 59 33.07 -16.37 -6.31
CA PRO A 59 33.57 -16.23 -4.94
C PRO A 59 32.83 -17.15 -3.96
N LEU A 60 31.59 -17.50 -4.25
CA LEU A 60 30.77 -18.37 -3.45
C LEU A 60 30.14 -19.42 -4.37
N SER A 61 30.01 -20.65 -3.90
CA SER A 61 29.16 -21.67 -4.53
C SER A 61 28.68 -22.64 -3.46
N VAL A 62 27.39 -22.97 -3.49
CA VAL A 62 26.79 -23.95 -2.59
C VAL A 62 26.05 -24.95 -3.46
N ALA A 63 26.57 -26.16 -3.60
CA ALA A 63 26.10 -27.13 -4.56
C ALA A 63 25.84 -28.51 -3.94
N GLY A 64 24.73 -29.14 -4.34
CA GLY A 64 24.33 -30.46 -3.87
C GLY A 64 23.28 -30.41 -2.73
N ARG A 65 22.43 -31.43 -2.68
CA ARG A 65 21.29 -31.50 -1.76
C ARG A 65 21.81 -31.77 -0.33
N GLY A 66 21.67 -30.78 0.55
CA GLY A 66 22.21 -30.82 1.92
C GLY A 66 23.51 -30.02 2.11
N ALA A 67 24.07 -29.41 1.06
CA ALA A 67 25.08 -28.37 1.22
C ALA A 67 24.43 -27.13 1.86
N THR A 68 24.99 -26.65 2.98
CA THR A 68 24.36 -25.59 3.78
C THR A 68 25.31 -24.42 4.03
N LEU A 69 24.86 -23.19 3.76
CA LEU A 69 25.52 -21.97 4.25
C LEU A 69 24.61 -21.27 5.25
N ARG A 70 25.09 -20.99 6.47
CA ARG A 70 24.33 -20.21 7.46
C ARG A 70 25.15 -19.04 7.96
N ALA A 71 24.73 -17.82 7.66
CA ALA A 71 25.27 -16.63 8.29
C ALA A 71 24.34 -16.21 9.44
N GLN A 72 24.88 -16.19 10.67
CA GLN A 72 24.15 -15.87 11.90
C GLN A 72 24.57 -14.48 12.36
N GLY A 73 23.97 -13.44 11.76
CA GLY A 73 24.29 -12.02 11.99
C GLY A 73 25.69 -11.60 11.51
N ALA A 74 26.46 -12.52 10.96
CA ALA A 74 27.81 -12.29 10.46
C ALA A 74 27.77 -11.71 9.04
N PRO A 75 28.39 -10.54 8.79
CA PRO A 75 28.54 -9.99 7.44
C PRO A 75 29.33 -10.92 6.52
N LEU A 76 28.81 -11.15 5.32
CA LEU A 76 29.52 -11.81 4.22
C LEU A 76 29.77 -10.77 3.13
N ARG A 77 31.04 -10.43 2.90
CA ARG A 77 31.44 -9.44 1.90
C ARG A 77 32.14 -10.13 0.75
N LEU A 78 31.60 -10.01 -0.45
CA LEU A 78 32.17 -10.54 -1.67
C LEU A 78 32.80 -9.37 -2.45
N THR A 79 34.07 -9.49 -2.83
CA THR A 79 34.79 -8.48 -3.59
C THR A 79 35.52 -9.13 -4.76
N ALA A 80 35.22 -8.67 -5.98
CA ALA A 80 35.88 -9.14 -7.20
C ALA A 80 35.93 -8.04 -8.25
N ASP A 81 36.87 -8.15 -9.19
CA ASP A 81 36.95 -7.25 -10.33
C ASP A 81 35.81 -7.50 -11.34
N SER A 82 35.26 -8.72 -11.35
CA SER A 82 34.01 -9.13 -12.02
C SER A 82 33.40 -10.32 -11.28
N PHE A 83 32.07 -10.43 -11.25
CA PHE A 83 31.39 -11.64 -10.78
C PHE A 83 30.80 -12.41 -11.98
N ASN A 84 30.93 -13.73 -11.98
CA ASN A 84 30.02 -14.61 -12.69
C ASN A 84 28.75 -14.74 -11.85
N ASP A 85 27.67 -15.25 -12.45
CA ASP A 85 26.46 -15.60 -11.71
C ASP A 85 26.80 -16.55 -10.55
N LEU A 86 26.55 -16.09 -9.33
CA LEU A 86 26.69 -16.88 -8.12
C LEU A 86 25.56 -17.93 -8.08
N ALA A 87 25.90 -19.21 -8.10
CA ALA A 87 24.91 -20.29 -7.97
C ALA A 87 24.79 -20.78 -6.52
N LEU A 88 23.60 -20.61 -5.94
CA LEU A 88 23.18 -21.18 -4.65
C LEU A 88 22.19 -22.32 -4.93
N ASP A 89 22.70 -23.54 -5.09
CA ASP A 89 21.91 -24.73 -5.42
C ASP A 89 21.54 -25.56 -4.17
N GLY A 90 22.23 -25.31 -3.04
CA GLY A 90 21.94 -25.92 -1.73
C GLY A 90 21.06 -25.06 -0.81
N ASP A 91 21.11 -25.34 0.49
CA ASP A 91 20.35 -24.63 1.52
C ASP A 91 21.15 -23.46 2.10
N CYS A 92 20.78 -22.23 1.76
CA CYS A 92 21.39 -21.02 2.27
C CYS A 92 20.46 -20.30 3.26
N ALA A 93 21.00 -19.85 4.37
CA ALA A 93 20.28 -19.06 5.38
C ALA A 93 21.11 -17.85 5.77
N PHE A 94 20.66 -16.67 5.37
CA PHE A 94 21.17 -15.39 5.86
C PHE A 94 20.20 -14.91 6.92
N VAL A 95 20.55 -15.12 8.18
CA VAL A 95 19.66 -14.81 9.31
C VAL A 95 20.37 -13.82 10.22
N GLY A 96 19.62 -12.99 10.92
CA GLY A 96 20.17 -12.27 12.07
C GLY A 96 20.71 -13.26 13.11
N ASP A 97 21.64 -12.83 13.97
CA ASP A 97 22.09 -13.65 15.10
C ASP A 97 21.08 -13.67 16.27
N GLY A 98 19.91 -13.06 16.03
CA GLY A 98 18.84 -12.93 16.99
C GLY A 98 19.12 -11.95 18.11
N ARG A 99 19.92 -10.91 17.84
CA ARG A 99 20.27 -9.83 18.76
C ARG A 99 19.62 -8.51 18.36
N VAL A 100 19.22 -7.69 19.34
CA VAL A 100 18.83 -6.29 19.12
C VAL A 100 20.09 -5.46 18.85
N ALA A 101 20.14 -4.80 17.69
CA ALA A 101 21.29 -4.02 17.24
C ALA A 101 21.09 -2.50 17.41
N ALA A 102 19.87 -2.00 17.19
CA ALA A 102 19.61 -0.57 17.17
C ALA A 102 18.15 -0.23 17.48
N PHE A 103 17.90 1.07 17.68
CA PHE A 103 16.57 1.64 17.80
C PHE A 103 16.40 2.81 16.82
N PHE A 104 15.16 3.00 16.39
CA PHE A 104 14.70 4.23 15.76
C PHE A 104 13.58 4.83 16.60
N ILE A 105 13.65 6.13 16.85
CA ILE A 105 12.60 6.87 17.56
C ILE A 105 11.68 7.45 16.49
N ASP A 106 10.49 6.89 16.35
CA ASP A 106 9.47 7.40 15.43
C ASP A 106 8.89 8.72 15.96
N ARG A 107 8.71 8.82 17.28
CA ARG A 107 8.29 10.04 17.99
C ARG A 107 8.95 10.11 19.36
N GLY A 108 9.61 11.23 19.68
CA GLY A 108 10.26 11.43 20.99
C GLY A 108 9.30 11.67 22.15
N GLY A 109 8.02 11.96 21.86
CA GLY A 109 7.03 12.39 22.84
C GLY A 109 7.41 13.71 23.51
N ASP A 110 6.65 14.10 24.53
CA ASP A 110 6.86 15.37 25.26
C ASP A 110 6.57 15.22 26.75
N GLY A 111 7.11 16.15 27.55
CA GLY A 111 6.79 16.31 28.97
C GLY A 111 7.56 15.40 29.92
N TYR A 112 8.59 14.70 29.44
CA TYR A 112 9.39 13.79 30.27
C TYR A 112 10.18 14.57 31.33
N ARG A 113 10.14 14.07 32.57
CA ARG A 113 10.89 14.55 33.73
C ARG A 113 11.99 13.58 34.16
N SER A 114 11.88 12.32 33.75
CA SER A 114 12.94 11.31 33.78
C SER A 114 12.87 10.47 32.52
N ALA A 115 13.99 9.85 32.14
CA ALA A 115 14.03 8.95 31.00
C ALA A 115 13.11 7.75 31.28
N PRO A 116 12.26 7.35 30.32
CA PRO A 116 11.41 6.18 30.51
C PRO A 116 12.23 4.88 30.49
N GLU A 117 11.71 3.85 31.15
CA GLU A 117 12.23 2.50 31.06
C GLU A 117 11.92 1.91 29.68
N VAL A 118 12.92 1.27 29.06
CA VAL A 118 12.77 0.60 27.76
C VAL A 118 12.52 -0.89 28.00
N THR A 119 11.31 -1.35 27.67
CA THR A 119 10.90 -2.74 27.84
C THR A 119 10.65 -3.42 26.49
N PHE A 120 10.87 -4.73 26.46
CA PHE A 120 10.81 -5.54 25.24
C PHE A 120 9.76 -6.65 25.37
N ALA A 121 8.95 -6.83 24.33
CA ALA A 121 8.10 -7.99 24.18
C ALA A 121 8.41 -8.71 22.87
N GLY A 122 8.55 -10.03 22.92
CA GLY A 122 8.89 -10.84 21.75
C GLY A 122 9.44 -12.22 22.12
N PRO A 123 9.79 -13.04 21.12
CA PRO A 123 10.26 -14.41 21.33
C PRO A 123 11.68 -14.50 21.92
N GLY A 124 12.48 -13.43 21.83
CA GLY A 124 13.84 -13.38 22.38
C GLY A 124 13.90 -12.95 23.85
N LYS A 125 15.09 -13.04 24.44
CA LYS A 125 15.33 -12.73 25.87
C LYS A 125 16.62 -11.92 26.06
N GLY A 126 16.69 -11.19 27.17
CA GLY A 126 17.92 -10.58 27.68
C GLY A 126 18.35 -9.28 26.99
N ALA A 127 17.53 -8.69 26.11
CA ALA A 127 17.82 -7.35 25.60
C ALA A 127 17.57 -6.31 26.69
N THR A 128 18.48 -5.35 26.82
CA THR A 128 18.34 -4.17 27.68
C THR A 128 18.79 -2.92 26.92
N ALA A 129 18.16 -1.78 27.20
CA ALA A 129 18.48 -0.51 26.58
C ALA A 129 18.23 0.65 27.54
N GLN A 130 18.85 1.79 27.27
CA GLN A 130 18.68 3.02 28.03
C GLN A 130 18.20 4.14 27.12
N ALA A 131 17.07 4.76 27.48
CA ALA A 131 16.64 6.00 26.87
C ALA A 131 17.39 7.18 27.50
N THR A 132 17.72 8.18 26.69
CA THR A 132 18.22 9.48 27.14
C THR A 132 17.35 10.60 26.59
N LEU A 133 17.43 11.75 27.24
CA LEU A 133 16.57 12.89 27.02
C LEU A 133 17.35 14.08 26.46
N ALA A 134 16.60 14.96 25.78
CA ALA A 134 17.01 16.32 25.42
C ALA A 134 15.93 17.31 25.88
N VAL A 135 16.33 18.55 26.20
CA VAL A 135 15.38 19.59 26.62
C VAL A 135 14.51 19.97 25.43
N ALA A 136 13.20 19.82 25.59
CA ALA A 136 12.23 20.19 24.57
C ALA A 136 11.72 21.62 24.80
N THR A 137 11.37 21.94 26.05
CA THR A 137 10.86 23.25 26.43
C THR A 137 11.30 23.64 27.84
N VAL A 138 11.35 24.94 28.09
CA VAL A 138 11.56 25.51 29.42
C VAL A 138 10.28 26.21 29.83
N ARG A 139 9.60 25.66 30.85
CA ARG A 139 8.37 26.21 31.39
C ARG A 139 8.71 27.19 32.51
N ILE A 140 8.42 28.46 32.31
CA ILE A 140 8.56 29.47 33.37
C ILE A 140 7.49 29.22 34.45
N THR A 141 7.93 29.01 35.68
CA THR A 141 7.05 28.80 36.85
C THR A 141 6.92 30.07 37.69
N ARG A 142 7.93 30.94 37.64
CA ARG A 142 7.91 32.28 38.22
C ARG A 142 8.62 33.23 37.28
N ILE A 143 7.92 34.28 36.85
CA ILE A 143 8.45 35.27 35.90
C ILE A 143 9.51 36.21 36.52
N GLY A 144 9.60 36.27 37.86
CA GLY A 144 10.49 37.19 38.56
C GLY A 144 10.15 38.67 38.28
N LYS A 145 10.98 39.58 38.81
CA LYS A 145 10.83 41.03 38.56
C LYS A 145 12.17 41.77 38.70
N GLY A 146 12.23 42.96 38.09
CA GLY A 146 13.32 43.92 38.27
C GLY A 146 14.57 43.61 37.45
N TYR A 147 14.49 42.78 36.41
CA TYR A 147 15.62 42.53 35.51
C TYR A 147 15.85 43.74 34.61
N THR A 148 17.03 44.36 34.71
CA THR A 148 17.45 45.49 33.86
C THR A 148 18.30 45.06 32.68
N GLU A 149 18.88 43.86 32.77
CA GLU A 149 19.58 43.18 31.67
C GLU A 149 19.10 41.71 31.60
N LYS A 150 19.30 41.05 30.47
CA LYS A 150 18.95 39.63 30.32
C LYS A 150 19.78 38.79 31.32
N PRO A 151 19.17 38.03 32.25
CA PRO A 151 19.93 37.13 33.10
C PRO A 151 20.51 35.97 32.29
N THR A 152 21.59 35.37 32.79
CA THR A 152 22.13 34.13 32.24
C THR A 152 21.28 32.96 32.70
N VAL A 153 20.91 32.05 31.79
CA VAL A 153 20.26 30.77 32.10
C VAL A 153 21.30 29.65 32.05
N ALA A 154 21.31 28.80 33.08
CA ALA A 154 22.15 27.63 33.13
C ALA A 154 21.30 26.38 33.39
N PHE A 155 21.71 25.27 32.77
CA PHE A 155 21.13 23.95 32.93
C PHE A 155 22.14 23.06 33.66
N SER A 156 21.67 22.15 34.52
CA SER A 156 22.55 21.14 35.11
C SER A 156 23.18 20.25 34.02
N SER A 157 24.37 19.71 34.32
CA SER A 157 25.06 18.78 33.42
C SER A 157 24.30 17.47 33.26
N PRO A 158 24.36 16.83 32.07
CA PRO A 158 23.74 15.53 31.84
C PRO A 158 24.45 14.41 32.59
N GLU A 159 23.69 13.36 32.92
CA GLU A 159 24.15 12.22 33.72
C GLU A 159 24.88 11.16 32.87
N THR A 160 24.69 11.17 31.56
CA THR A 160 25.35 10.23 30.64
C THR A 160 26.73 10.74 30.23
N ALA A 161 27.73 9.86 30.24
CA ALA A 161 29.08 10.19 29.76
C ALA A 161 29.07 10.67 28.30
N GLY A 162 29.73 11.79 28.01
CA GLY A 162 29.71 12.41 26.68
C GLY A 162 28.43 13.19 26.35
N GLY A 163 27.50 13.33 27.30
CA GLY A 163 26.33 14.17 27.16
C GLY A 163 26.68 15.65 26.99
N ARG A 164 25.79 16.42 26.35
CA ARG A 164 25.94 17.86 26.11
C ARG A 164 24.94 18.63 26.94
N THR A 165 25.42 19.67 27.63
CA THR A 165 24.55 20.54 28.43
C THR A 165 23.71 21.43 27.51
N ALA A 166 22.42 21.57 27.80
CA ALA A 166 21.54 22.47 27.05
C ALA A 166 21.99 23.93 27.16
N VAL A 167 21.72 24.72 26.11
CA VAL A 167 22.05 26.16 26.05
C VAL A 167 20.80 26.92 25.65
N GLY A 168 20.54 28.04 26.35
CA GLY A 168 19.40 28.89 26.06
C GLY A 168 19.69 30.37 26.26
N GLU A 169 18.87 31.19 25.65
CA GLU A 169 18.87 32.64 25.77
C GLU A 169 17.58 33.12 26.43
N VAL A 170 17.71 34.02 27.39
CA VAL A 170 16.60 34.59 28.14
C VAL A 170 15.97 35.78 27.40
N HIS A 171 14.64 35.81 27.39
CA HIS A 171 13.85 36.97 26.97
C HIS A 171 13.12 37.59 28.14
N ILE A 172 13.28 38.92 28.30
CA ILE A 172 12.55 39.74 29.29
C ILE A 172 11.69 40.78 28.57
N ASP A 173 10.60 41.22 29.21
CA ASP A 173 9.79 42.33 28.70
C ASP A 173 10.35 43.71 29.12
N LYS A 174 9.71 44.78 28.64
CA LYS A 174 10.06 46.17 28.96
C LYS A 174 9.92 46.53 30.46
N ASN A 175 9.24 45.72 31.24
CA ASN A 175 9.03 45.91 32.68
C ASN A 175 10.02 45.07 33.50
N GLY A 176 10.93 44.33 32.86
CA GLY A 176 11.94 43.51 33.51
C GLY A 176 11.39 42.19 34.07
N ALA A 177 10.36 41.61 33.45
CA ALA A 177 9.85 40.28 33.78
C ALA A 177 10.28 39.22 32.74
N LEU A 178 10.60 38.01 33.20
CA LEU A 178 10.98 36.88 32.35
C LEU A 178 9.79 36.39 31.53
N GLN A 179 9.93 36.37 30.21
CA GLN A 179 8.90 35.95 29.26
C GLN A 179 9.16 34.55 28.69
N GLY A 180 10.42 34.12 28.60
CA GLY A 180 10.74 32.78 28.15
C GLY A 180 12.25 32.55 28.00
N VAL A 181 12.58 31.29 27.71
CA VAL A 181 13.93 30.87 27.35
C VAL A 181 13.87 30.25 25.96
N HIS A 182 14.62 30.82 25.02
CA HIS A 182 14.82 30.24 23.71
C HIS A 182 16.00 29.28 23.77
N LEU A 183 15.79 28.01 23.44
CA LEU A 183 16.86 27.02 23.43
C LEU A 183 17.64 27.13 22.12
N SER A 184 18.95 27.40 22.21
CA SER A 184 19.87 27.35 21.08
C SER A 184 20.53 25.98 20.92
N ASP A 185 20.65 25.22 22.02
CA ASP A 185 20.97 23.79 22.00
C ASP A 185 20.09 23.07 23.04
N ALA A 186 19.41 22.01 22.62
CA ALA A 186 18.57 21.19 23.50
C ALA A 186 19.39 20.34 24.50
N GLY A 187 20.70 20.22 24.27
CA GLY A 187 21.55 19.27 24.97
C GLY A 187 21.20 17.81 24.62
N SER A 188 21.91 16.86 25.22
CA SER A 188 21.71 15.43 25.02
C SER A 188 22.29 14.62 26.19
N GLY A 189 21.78 13.41 26.41
CA GLY A 189 22.33 12.49 27.43
C GLY A 189 21.76 12.68 28.83
N TYR A 190 20.64 13.40 28.97
CA TYR A 190 19.95 13.55 30.23
C TYR A 190 19.19 12.27 30.61
N LEU A 191 19.30 11.83 31.87
CA LEU A 191 18.46 10.76 32.44
C LEU A 191 17.34 11.34 33.31
N SER A 192 17.52 12.55 33.82
CA SER A 192 16.47 13.37 34.44
C SER A 192 16.42 14.75 33.77
N ALA A 193 15.25 15.40 33.80
CA ALA A 193 15.15 16.76 33.30
C ALA A 193 16.11 17.68 34.08
N PRO A 194 16.92 18.51 33.41
CA PRO A 194 17.91 19.33 34.09
C PRO A 194 17.26 20.40 34.97
N SER A 195 17.92 20.75 36.06
CA SER A 195 17.55 21.94 36.83
C SER A 195 17.88 23.20 36.04
N VAL A 196 16.97 24.18 36.04
CA VAL A 196 17.16 25.48 35.36
C VAL A 196 17.39 26.58 36.39
N THR A 197 18.50 27.30 36.27
CA THR A 197 18.86 28.41 37.17
C THR A 197 19.11 29.70 36.40
N PHE A 198 18.68 30.82 36.97
CA PHE A 198 18.92 32.17 36.42
C PHE A 198 19.84 32.96 37.33
N THR A 199 20.89 33.57 36.76
CA THR A 199 21.87 34.38 37.49
C THR A 199 22.16 35.70 36.78
N GLY A 200 22.45 36.76 37.54
CA GLY A 200 22.73 38.09 36.99
C GLY A 200 21.47 38.88 36.59
N GLY A 201 21.64 39.92 35.77
CA GLY A 201 20.54 40.72 35.22
C GLY A 201 19.85 41.69 36.19
N GLY A 202 20.28 41.76 37.45
CA GLY A 202 19.79 42.71 38.46
C GLY A 202 18.43 42.39 39.10
N GLY A 203 17.69 41.41 38.59
CA GLY A 203 16.36 41.01 39.09
C GLY A 203 16.36 39.83 40.06
N ILE A 204 15.18 39.52 40.62
CA ILE A 204 14.98 38.42 41.58
C ILE A 204 13.73 37.59 41.30
N GLY A 205 13.73 36.34 41.77
CA GLY A 205 12.53 35.51 41.89
C GLY A 205 12.11 34.73 40.64
N ALA A 206 12.93 34.70 39.58
CA ALA A 206 12.67 33.83 38.43
C ALA A 206 12.81 32.34 38.78
N GLY A 207 11.98 31.50 38.16
CA GLY A 207 12.04 30.05 38.29
C GLY A 207 11.46 29.37 37.05
N ALA A 208 12.02 28.22 36.68
CA ALA A 208 11.58 27.45 35.53
C ALA A 208 11.83 25.96 35.71
N ASP A 209 11.02 25.16 35.02
CA ASP A 209 11.18 23.71 34.88
C ASP A 209 11.62 23.39 33.44
N ALA A 210 12.60 22.50 33.27
CA ALA A 210 12.84 21.87 31.99
C ALA A 210 11.85 20.72 31.78
N LEU A 211 11.27 20.63 30.58
CA LEU A 211 10.50 19.49 30.11
C LEU A 211 11.21 18.89 28.90
N CYS A 212 11.36 17.57 28.92
CA CYS A 212 12.17 16.87 27.94
C CYS A 212 11.34 16.04 26.96
N ARG A 213 12.01 15.62 25.89
CA ARG A 213 11.60 14.54 24.99
C ARG A 213 12.69 13.47 24.96
N ILE A 214 12.35 12.27 24.49
CA ILE A 214 13.36 11.23 24.24
C ILE A 214 14.24 11.67 23.06
N ASP A 215 15.54 11.61 23.27
CA ASP A 215 16.59 11.99 22.32
C ASP A 215 17.21 10.77 21.65
N ALA A 216 17.58 9.77 22.45
CA ALA A 216 18.18 8.53 21.96
C ALA A 216 17.76 7.32 22.80
N ILE A 217 17.88 6.13 22.22
CA ILE A 217 17.80 4.85 22.92
C ILE A 217 19.03 4.02 22.54
N THR A 218 19.83 3.67 23.54
CA THR A 218 21.08 2.93 23.35
C THR A 218 20.94 1.49 23.83
N VAL A 219 21.33 0.53 23.00
CA VAL A 219 21.40 -0.89 23.38
C VAL A 219 22.51 -1.06 24.43
N LEU A 220 22.15 -1.59 25.60
CA LEU A 220 23.12 -1.95 26.65
C LEU A 220 23.48 -3.43 26.58
N SER A 221 22.48 -4.28 26.37
CA SER A 221 22.67 -5.70 26.09
C SER A 221 21.81 -6.09 24.90
N PRO A 222 22.38 -6.70 23.86
CA PRO A 222 21.62 -7.07 22.66
C PRO A 222 20.61 -8.21 22.88
N GLY A 223 20.76 -8.97 23.97
CA GLY A 223 19.99 -10.20 24.20
C GLY A 223 20.30 -11.30 23.19
N GLN A 224 19.40 -12.26 23.04
CA GLN A 224 19.53 -13.39 22.12
C GLN A 224 18.18 -14.03 21.77
N GLY A 225 18.14 -14.76 20.66
CA GLY A 225 16.98 -15.57 20.25
C GLY A 225 15.81 -14.75 19.70
N TYR A 226 15.99 -13.47 19.39
CA TYR A 226 14.97 -12.67 18.72
C TYR A 226 14.86 -13.10 17.25
N THR A 227 13.74 -13.69 16.86
CA THR A 227 13.46 -14.06 15.45
C THR A 227 12.70 -12.97 14.70
N VAL A 228 12.16 -12.00 15.43
CA VAL A 228 11.58 -10.76 14.89
C VAL A 228 12.01 -9.61 15.80
N PRO A 229 12.12 -8.37 15.29
CA PRO A 229 12.40 -7.24 16.17
C PRO A 229 11.39 -7.17 17.32
N PRO A 230 11.82 -7.06 18.59
CA PRO A 230 10.89 -7.00 19.71
C PRO A 230 10.04 -5.74 19.66
N ALA A 231 8.79 -5.85 20.09
CA ALA A 231 7.97 -4.68 20.37
C ALA A 231 8.59 -3.90 21.53
N VAL A 232 8.75 -2.58 21.34
CA VAL A 232 9.37 -1.68 22.31
C VAL A 232 8.27 -0.91 23.03
N SER A 233 8.29 -0.92 24.36
CA SER A 233 7.42 -0.09 25.19
C SER A 233 8.26 0.80 26.09
N LEU A 234 7.90 2.09 26.11
CA LEU A 234 8.57 3.15 26.87
C LEU A 234 7.67 3.50 28.05
N VAL A 235 8.07 3.11 29.25
CA VAL A 235 7.22 3.15 30.45
C VAL A 235 7.77 4.13 31.47
N GLY A 236 6.89 4.94 32.07
CA GLY A 236 7.25 5.91 33.11
C GLY A 236 7.79 7.23 32.55
N GLY A 237 8.68 7.88 33.30
CA GLY A 237 9.32 9.13 32.89
C GLY A 237 8.46 10.41 33.01
N GLY A 238 7.15 10.27 33.25
CA GLY A 238 6.22 11.39 33.47
C GLY A 238 5.78 12.15 32.21
N GLY A 239 6.24 11.72 31.03
CA GLY A 239 5.83 12.24 29.71
C GLY A 239 4.87 11.32 28.97
N ALA A 240 4.51 11.69 27.75
CA ALA A 240 3.62 10.89 26.90
C ALA A 240 3.96 10.99 25.40
N GLY A 241 3.40 10.08 24.60
CA GLY A 241 3.41 10.16 23.14
C GLY A 241 4.69 9.68 22.45
N ALA A 242 5.63 9.06 23.18
CA ALA A 242 6.82 8.50 22.55
C ALA A 242 6.54 7.17 21.86
N GLN A 243 7.19 6.95 20.73
CA GLN A 243 7.14 5.72 19.94
C GLN A 243 8.53 5.40 19.42
N ALA A 244 8.94 4.14 19.55
CA ALA A 244 10.22 3.65 19.05
C ALA A 244 10.10 2.23 18.53
N ARG A 245 11.03 1.83 17.67
CA ARG A 245 11.15 0.47 17.13
C ARG A 245 12.58 -0.04 17.28
N ALA A 246 12.71 -1.33 17.58
CA ALA A 246 13.99 -2.02 17.61
C ALA A 246 14.32 -2.61 16.24
N PHE A 247 15.61 -2.83 15.98
CA PHE A 247 16.12 -3.53 14.80
C PHE A 247 17.03 -4.66 15.27
N LEU A 248 16.97 -5.79 14.57
CA LEU A 248 17.88 -6.90 14.81
C LEU A 248 19.20 -6.70 14.07
N GLN A 249 20.26 -7.32 14.58
CA GLN A 249 21.51 -7.44 13.83
C GLN A 249 21.24 -8.22 12.55
N VAL A 250 21.58 -7.60 11.42
CA VAL A 250 21.31 -8.16 10.11
C VAL A 250 22.57 -8.84 9.58
N THR A 251 22.41 -10.02 8.96
CA THR A 251 23.44 -10.51 8.05
C THR A 251 23.41 -9.62 6.81
N SER A 252 24.54 -9.03 6.45
CA SER A 252 24.71 -8.35 5.16
C SER A 252 25.46 -9.24 4.18
N LEU A 253 24.86 -9.59 3.05
CA LEU A 253 25.61 -10.07 1.88
C LEU A 253 25.89 -8.88 0.97
N ARG A 254 27.15 -8.48 0.86
CA ARG A 254 27.56 -7.32 0.07
C ARG A 254 28.36 -7.72 -1.16
N PHE A 255 27.93 -7.28 -2.33
CA PHE A 255 28.67 -7.45 -3.58
C PHE A 255 29.39 -6.15 -3.94
N ASP A 256 30.71 -6.18 -3.90
CA ASP A 256 31.58 -5.09 -4.30
C ASP A 256 32.27 -5.43 -5.62
N ALA A 257 31.81 -4.85 -6.72
CA ALA A 257 32.44 -5.01 -8.02
C ALA A 257 32.87 -3.67 -8.62
N ALA A 258 34.12 -3.59 -9.04
CA ALA A 258 34.69 -2.43 -9.71
C ALA A 258 34.29 -2.37 -11.19
N GLU A 259 34.04 -3.49 -11.86
CA GLU A 259 33.47 -3.59 -13.21
C GLU A 259 32.66 -4.90 -13.31
N GLY A 260 31.95 -5.18 -14.42
CA GLY A 260 31.30 -6.50 -14.61
C GLY A 260 29.83 -6.58 -14.19
N SER A 261 29.15 -7.66 -14.59
CA SER A 261 27.82 -8.03 -14.06
C SER A 261 27.98 -8.63 -12.66
N CYS A 262 26.92 -8.61 -11.86
CA CYS A 262 26.86 -9.43 -10.65
C CYS A 262 25.48 -10.04 -10.46
N GLY A 263 25.37 -11.33 -10.76
CA GLY A 263 24.15 -12.11 -10.60
C GLY A 263 24.18 -12.93 -9.32
N LEU A 264 23.05 -13.02 -8.61
CA LEU A 264 22.79 -14.08 -7.66
C LEU A 264 21.71 -14.99 -8.22
N THR A 265 22.01 -16.26 -8.43
CA THR A 265 21.07 -17.27 -8.87
C THR A 265 20.83 -18.26 -7.74
N ASN A 266 19.61 -18.30 -7.22
CA ASN A 266 19.17 -19.29 -6.25
C ASN A 266 18.43 -20.42 -6.96
N LYS A 267 18.97 -21.64 -6.95
CA LYS A 267 18.29 -22.86 -7.42
C LYS A 267 17.88 -23.78 -6.27
N GLY A 268 18.44 -23.56 -5.09
CA GLY A 268 18.15 -24.31 -3.87
C GLY A 268 17.12 -23.64 -2.96
N THR A 269 17.35 -23.71 -1.66
CA THR A 269 16.52 -23.04 -0.65
C THR A 269 17.28 -21.85 -0.08
N LEU A 270 16.72 -20.65 -0.16
CA LEU A 270 17.31 -19.44 0.38
C LEU A 270 16.38 -18.81 1.43
N ALA A 271 16.79 -18.83 2.70
CA ALA A 271 16.10 -18.15 3.78
C ALA A 271 16.81 -16.83 4.13
N GLN A 272 16.04 -15.75 4.19
CA GLN A 272 16.45 -14.48 4.75
C GLN A 272 15.55 -14.14 5.92
N ASP A 273 16.14 -13.91 7.09
CA ASP A 273 15.40 -13.52 8.27
C ASP A 273 16.11 -12.39 8.99
N GLY A 274 15.54 -11.19 8.94
CA GLY A 274 16.21 -9.97 9.35
C GLY A 274 17.53 -9.74 8.62
N ALA A 275 17.67 -10.14 7.36
CA ALA A 275 18.92 -10.00 6.60
C ALA A 275 18.82 -8.95 5.49
N LEU A 276 19.96 -8.34 5.17
CA LEU A 276 20.11 -7.39 4.08
C LEU A 276 20.99 -8.00 2.99
N LEU A 277 20.45 -8.09 1.78
CA LEU A 277 21.27 -8.32 0.59
C LEU A 277 21.52 -6.98 -0.08
N LEU A 278 22.79 -6.59 -0.15
CA LEU A 278 23.24 -5.32 -0.68
C LEU A 278 24.08 -5.54 -1.94
N PHE A 279 23.55 -5.11 -3.07
CA PHE A 279 24.31 -4.99 -4.31
C PHE A 279 24.92 -3.57 -4.37
N ASP A 280 26.22 -3.43 -4.14
CA ASP A 280 26.88 -2.13 -4.10
C ASP A 280 27.71 -1.84 -5.36
N TRP A 281 27.43 -0.69 -5.97
CA TRP A 281 28.20 -0.13 -7.07
C TRP A 281 29.39 0.67 -6.55
N MET A 282 30.59 0.07 -6.61
CA MET A 282 31.85 0.73 -6.22
C MET A 282 32.69 1.24 -7.41
N ALA A 283 32.20 1.18 -8.66
CA ALA A 283 33.00 1.55 -9.82
C ALA A 283 33.03 3.06 -10.12
N PRO A 284 34.18 3.64 -10.47
CA PRO A 284 34.27 5.05 -10.83
C PRO A 284 33.69 5.38 -12.22
N LYS A 285 33.46 4.39 -13.11
CA LYS A 285 32.93 4.58 -14.47
C LYS A 285 31.43 4.26 -14.56
N HIS A 286 30.75 4.85 -15.54
CA HIS A 286 29.36 4.48 -15.88
C HIS A 286 29.30 3.06 -16.43
N ASN A 287 28.23 2.34 -16.10
CA ASN A 287 27.98 0.99 -16.58
C ASN A 287 26.60 0.88 -17.18
N ASN A 288 26.46 1.46 -18.36
CA ASN A 288 25.26 1.30 -19.15
C ASN A 288 25.37 -0.08 -19.82
N GLY A 289 24.85 -1.13 -19.18
CA GLY A 289 24.63 -2.43 -19.82
C GLY A 289 25.21 -3.68 -19.15
N ARG A 290 25.73 -3.64 -17.92
CA ARG A 290 26.07 -4.89 -17.18
C ARG A 290 25.13 -5.10 -16.00
N ASP A 291 24.35 -6.16 -16.09
CA ASP A 291 23.28 -6.47 -15.14
C ASP A 291 23.81 -6.79 -13.74
N ARG A 292 23.14 -6.22 -12.75
CA ARG A 292 23.24 -6.66 -11.35
C ARG A 292 21.86 -7.07 -10.94
N SER A 293 21.62 -8.36 -10.93
CA SER A 293 20.28 -8.93 -10.86
C SER A 293 20.31 -10.14 -9.93
N PHE A 294 19.13 -10.56 -9.50
CA PHE A 294 18.98 -11.84 -8.84
C PHE A 294 17.94 -12.67 -9.58
N HIS A 295 18.14 -13.97 -9.56
CA HIS A 295 17.33 -14.96 -10.26
C HIS A 295 16.95 -16.05 -9.26
N ASN A 296 15.66 -16.23 -9.02
CA ASN A 296 15.16 -17.29 -8.16
C ASN A 296 14.54 -18.42 -8.99
N GLU A 297 15.25 -19.53 -9.13
CA GLU A 297 14.74 -20.79 -9.70
C GLU A 297 14.26 -21.76 -8.61
N GLY A 298 14.73 -21.58 -7.37
CA GLY A 298 14.41 -22.41 -6.21
C GLY A 298 13.35 -21.83 -5.28
N THR A 299 13.48 -22.11 -3.98
CA THR A 299 12.61 -21.53 -2.94
C THR A 299 13.35 -20.40 -2.22
N TRP A 300 12.74 -19.23 -2.10
CA TRP A 300 13.31 -18.09 -1.39
C TRP A 300 12.28 -17.47 -0.44
N THR A 301 12.57 -17.46 0.86
CA THR A 301 11.71 -16.81 1.87
C THR A 301 12.44 -15.63 2.47
N LEU A 302 11.78 -14.46 2.49
CA LEU A 302 12.24 -13.24 3.13
C LEU A 302 11.32 -12.93 4.31
N ASN A 303 11.86 -12.83 5.51
CA ASN A 303 11.16 -12.41 6.72
C ASN A 303 11.85 -11.16 7.26
N HIS A 304 11.15 -10.03 7.40
CA HIS A 304 11.73 -8.76 7.86
C HIS A 304 13.06 -8.40 7.17
N SER A 305 13.20 -8.75 5.89
CA SER A 305 14.48 -8.71 5.16
C SER A 305 14.39 -7.76 3.97
N ALA A 306 15.53 -7.37 3.43
CA ALA A 306 15.58 -6.45 2.30
C ALA A 306 16.60 -6.88 1.26
N ILE A 307 16.24 -6.72 -0.02
CA ILE A 307 17.21 -6.66 -1.11
C ILE A 307 17.30 -5.21 -1.57
N VAL A 308 18.51 -4.67 -1.55
CA VAL A 308 18.80 -3.27 -1.82
C VAL A 308 19.95 -3.19 -2.81
N TYR A 309 19.91 -2.18 -3.66
CA TYR A 309 21.08 -1.76 -4.39
C TYR A 309 21.51 -0.37 -3.96
N HIS A 310 22.81 -0.13 -4.01
CA HIS A 310 23.43 1.11 -3.56
C HIS A 310 24.58 1.48 -4.47
N SER A 311 24.99 2.75 -4.46
CA SER A 311 26.25 3.19 -5.06
C SER A 311 27.06 3.95 -4.04
N SER A 312 28.11 3.32 -3.52
CA SER A 312 29.04 3.95 -2.58
C SER A 312 29.85 5.10 -3.18
N VAL A 313 29.80 5.26 -4.51
CA VAL A 313 30.41 6.38 -5.25
C VAL A 313 29.39 7.47 -5.67
N GLY A 314 28.14 7.36 -5.23
CA GLY A 314 27.10 8.37 -5.45
C GLY A 314 26.59 8.49 -6.88
N ARG A 315 26.74 7.45 -7.72
CA ARG A 315 26.25 7.46 -9.11
C ARG A 315 24.80 6.96 -9.21
N GLY A 316 24.11 7.39 -10.27
CA GLY A 316 22.76 6.95 -10.59
C GLY A 316 22.66 5.43 -10.72
N LEU A 317 21.61 4.87 -10.13
CA LEU A 317 21.42 3.44 -9.97
C LEU A 317 20.66 2.89 -11.18
N TRP A 318 21.37 2.23 -12.11
CA TRP A 318 20.80 1.48 -13.23
C TRP A 318 21.06 -0.01 -13.01
N MET A 319 20.48 -0.58 -11.95
CA MET A 319 20.68 -1.99 -11.59
C MET A 319 19.33 -2.68 -11.38
N GLY A 320 19.32 -4.01 -11.34
CA GLY A 320 18.10 -4.79 -11.22
C GLY A 320 17.27 -4.83 -12.51
N GLN A 321 17.92 -4.69 -13.68
CA GLN A 321 17.28 -4.63 -15.01
C GLN A 321 16.87 -6.00 -15.58
N ALA A 322 17.14 -7.08 -14.86
CA ALA A 322 16.78 -8.43 -15.27
C ALA A 322 16.48 -9.35 -14.08
N CYS A 323 15.86 -8.84 -13.01
CA CYS A 323 15.54 -9.70 -11.87
C CYS A 323 14.46 -10.73 -12.26
N SER A 324 14.53 -11.96 -11.74
CA SER A 324 13.53 -12.97 -12.07
C SER A 324 13.20 -13.94 -10.94
N ASN A 325 12.00 -14.52 -11.03
CA ASN A 325 11.52 -15.62 -10.20
C ASN A 325 10.77 -16.65 -11.05
N SER A 326 11.39 -17.80 -11.31
CA SER A 326 10.75 -18.99 -11.88
C SER A 326 10.40 -20.05 -10.82
N GLY A 327 10.94 -19.91 -9.61
CA GLY A 327 10.67 -20.78 -8.47
C GLY A 327 9.56 -20.25 -7.54
N ARG A 328 9.72 -20.43 -6.22
CA ARG A 328 8.82 -19.89 -5.20
C ARG A 328 9.52 -18.81 -4.39
N MET A 329 8.98 -17.60 -4.38
CA MET A 329 9.46 -16.48 -3.57
C MET A 329 8.36 -16.01 -2.62
N THR A 330 8.68 -15.84 -1.34
CA THR A 330 7.73 -15.40 -0.31
C THR A 330 8.32 -14.23 0.47
N LEU A 331 7.62 -13.11 0.52
CA LEU A 331 7.98 -11.92 1.30
C LEU A 331 7.03 -11.81 2.50
N ASN A 332 7.57 -11.81 3.72
CA ASN A 332 6.82 -11.70 4.96
C ASN A 332 7.35 -10.55 5.82
N GLY A 333 6.58 -10.15 6.82
CA GLY A 333 7.06 -9.24 7.88
C GLY A 333 7.51 -7.87 7.36
N GLY A 334 6.88 -7.34 6.32
CA GLY A 334 7.29 -6.07 5.71
C GLY A 334 8.59 -6.13 4.90
N SER A 335 9.01 -7.32 4.45
CA SER A 335 10.22 -7.46 3.62
C SER A 335 10.14 -6.66 2.33
N SER A 336 11.29 -6.16 1.86
CA SER A 336 11.39 -5.31 0.67
C SER A 336 12.29 -5.91 -0.42
N LEU A 337 11.91 -5.69 -1.67
CA LEU A 337 12.58 -6.20 -2.85
C LEU A 337 12.82 -5.05 -3.84
N ALA A 338 14.05 -4.55 -3.92
CA ALA A 338 14.42 -3.60 -4.98
C ALA A 338 14.63 -4.33 -6.31
N PHE A 339 14.18 -3.71 -7.40
CA PHE A 339 14.46 -4.10 -8.79
C PHE A 339 14.12 -2.92 -9.71
N TYR A 340 14.50 -2.99 -10.98
CA TYR A 340 14.04 -2.11 -12.06
C TYR A 340 13.01 -2.83 -12.93
N THR A 341 13.32 -4.07 -13.35
CA THR A 341 12.37 -4.99 -13.98
C THR A 341 12.41 -6.32 -13.24
N PHE A 342 11.25 -6.96 -13.12
CA PHE A 342 11.11 -8.24 -12.46
C PHE A 342 10.22 -9.18 -13.27
N ALA A 343 10.77 -10.30 -13.72
CA ALA A 343 10.04 -11.34 -14.45
C ALA A 343 9.67 -12.51 -13.53
N ASN A 344 8.38 -12.72 -13.29
CA ASN A 344 7.85 -13.83 -12.51
C ASN A 344 7.19 -14.88 -13.41
N THR A 345 7.72 -16.11 -13.47
CA THR A 345 7.05 -17.28 -14.07
C THR A 345 6.74 -18.36 -13.04
N GLY A 346 7.20 -18.18 -11.80
CA GLY A 346 6.91 -19.05 -10.67
C GLY A 346 5.82 -18.49 -9.75
N THR A 347 5.92 -18.78 -8.45
CA THR A 347 5.01 -18.24 -7.43
C THR A 347 5.69 -17.13 -6.63
N LEU A 348 5.07 -15.94 -6.58
CA LEU A 348 5.44 -14.82 -5.74
C LEU A 348 4.33 -14.57 -4.70
N GLU A 349 4.62 -14.82 -3.42
CA GLU A 349 3.70 -14.57 -2.31
C GLU A 349 4.13 -13.33 -1.53
N LEU A 350 3.23 -12.38 -1.37
CA LEU A 350 3.48 -11.09 -0.75
C LEU A 350 2.64 -10.99 0.51
N GLY A 351 3.30 -10.87 1.65
CA GLY A 351 2.67 -10.73 2.95
C GLY A 351 2.42 -9.27 3.36
N PRO A 352 1.83 -9.06 4.55
CA PRO A 352 1.50 -7.74 5.06
C PRO A 352 2.70 -6.80 5.11
N GLY A 353 2.55 -5.59 4.55
CA GLY A 353 3.59 -4.54 4.56
C GLY A 353 4.76 -4.76 3.61
N SER A 354 4.78 -5.86 2.83
CA SER A 354 5.87 -6.12 1.89
C SER A 354 5.97 -5.03 0.81
N SER A 355 7.19 -4.72 0.35
CA SER A 355 7.40 -3.66 -0.64
C SER A 355 8.19 -4.18 -1.85
N LEU A 356 7.69 -3.89 -3.05
CA LEU A 356 8.31 -4.21 -4.32
C LEU A 356 8.75 -2.91 -5.00
N GLY A 357 10.01 -2.82 -5.45
CA GLY A 357 10.55 -1.63 -6.10
C GLY A 357 10.84 -0.48 -5.15
N GLY A 358 11.71 -0.73 -4.17
CA GLY A 358 12.00 0.19 -3.05
C GLY A 358 12.63 1.56 -3.39
N PRO A 359 12.80 2.41 -2.36
CA PRO A 359 13.17 3.84 -2.47
C PRO A 359 14.53 4.11 -3.13
N ALA A 360 15.42 3.12 -3.20
CA ALA A 360 16.69 3.24 -3.90
C ALA A 360 16.57 3.37 -5.43
N TYR A 361 15.36 3.20 -6.01
CA TYR A 361 15.11 3.31 -7.46
C TYR A 361 13.97 4.24 -7.84
N ALA A 362 13.47 5.04 -6.90
CA ALA A 362 12.25 5.82 -7.06
C ALA A 362 12.37 7.06 -8.00
N GLY A 363 13.30 7.05 -8.96
CA GLY A 363 13.44 8.10 -9.99
C GLY A 363 13.04 7.67 -11.40
N GLY A 364 12.96 6.36 -11.68
CA GLY A 364 12.71 5.82 -13.03
C GLY A 364 11.47 4.92 -13.11
N ASP A 365 11.21 4.36 -14.29
CA ASP A 365 10.15 3.37 -14.51
C ASP A 365 10.44 2.07 -13.76
N LEU A 366 9.39 1.36 -13.37
CA LEU A 366 9.47 0.09 -12.66
C LEU A 366 8.45 -0.88 -13.25
N GLU A 367 8.90 -2.09 -13.58
CA GLU A 367 8.06 -3.07 -14.26
C GLU A 367 8.09 -4.43 -13.55
N LEU A 368 6.91 -4.95 -13.24
CA LEU A 368 6.66 -6.28 -12.71
C LEU A 368 5.88 -7.07 -13.76
N HIS A 369 6.54 -8.05 -14.38
CA HIS A 369 5.99 -8.90 -15.42
C HIS A 369 5.70 -10.29 -14.85
N ASN A 370 4.43 -10.61 -14.61
CA ASN A 370 3.98 -11.95 -14.28
C ASN A 370 3.76 -12.74 -15.58
N GLY A 371 4.76 -13.48 -16.03
CA GLY A 371 4.76 -14.25 -17.27
C GLY A 371 4.03 -15.60 -17.18
N ALA A 372 4.22 -16.44 -18.21
CA ALA A 372 3.52 -17.70 -18.39
C ALA A 372 3.53 -18.57 -17.12
N LYS A 373 2.33 -19.00 -16.68
CA LYS A 373 2.09 -19.81 -15.46
C LYS A 373 2.51 -19.14 -14.15
N GLY A 374 2.92 -17.88 -14.21
CA GLY A 374 3.28 -17.09 -13.04
C GLY A 374 2.06 -16.85 -12.14
N VAL A 375 2.29 -16.90 -10.84
CA VAL A 375 1.27 -16.66 -9.82
C VAL A 375 1.79 -15.62 -8.84
N ILE A 376 1.09 -14.49 -8.74
CA ILE A 376 1.31 -13.48 -7.70
C ILE A 376 0.13 -13.56 -6.72
N ARG A 377 0.42 -13.70 -5.42
CA ARG A 377 -0.59 -13.67 -4.36
C ARG A 377 -0.25 -12.61 -3.32
N VAL A 378 -1.17 -11.69 -3.08
CA VAL A 378 -1.09 -10.72 -1.97
C VAL A 378 -1.94 -11.26 -0.82
N LYS A 379 -1.29 -11.59 0.30
CA LYS A 379 -1.88 -12.20 1.49
C LYS A 379 -1.85 -11.22 2.66
N GLY A 380 -3.00 -11.03 3.31
CA GLY A 380 -3.14 -10.12 4.44
C GLY A 380 -2.66 -8.68 4.15
N GLY A 381 -2.56 -7.85 5.19
CA GLY A 381 -2.13 -6.45 5.08
C GLY A 381 -3.30 -5.50 4.92
N SER A 382 -3.76 -4.91 6.03
CA SER A 382 -4.81 -3.88 5.99
C SER A 382 -4.36 -2.62 5.25
N ALA A 383 -5.28 -1.69 4.97
CA ALA A 383 -4.95 -0.34 4.51
C ALA A 383 -3.95 0.41 5.42
N ALA A 384 -3.79 0.02 6.70
CA ALA A 384 -2.77 0.59 7.59
C ALA A 384 -1.36 0.02 7.37
N ARG A 385 -1.24 -1.14 6.71
CA ARG A 385 0.02 -1.85 6.41
C ARG A 385 -0.08 -2.58 5.06
N PRO A 386 -0.27 -1.83 3.96
CA PRO A 386 -0.45 -2.41 2.64
C PRO A 386 0.85 -3.05 2.14
N THR A 387 0.72 -4.06 1.28
CA THR A 387 1.79 -4.42 0.35
C THR A 387 1.94 -3.30 -0.67
N THR A 388 3.15 -2.84 -0.96
CA THR A 388 3.39 -1.75 -1.93
C THR A 388 4.16 -2.23 -3.15
N PHE A 389 3.85 -1.64 -4.30
CA PHE A 389 4.64 -1.73 -5.53
C PHE A 389 4.97 -0.31 -6.01
N GLY A 390 6.24 0.07 -5.94
CA GLY A 390 6.71 1.44 -6.07
C GLY A 390 6.83 2.16 -4.73
N ASP A 391 7.06 3.47 -4.78
CA ASP A 391 7.32 4.31 -3.61
C ASP A 391 6.51 5.62 -3.69
N ALA A 392 6.10 6.13 -2.53
CA ALA A 392 5.27 7.32 -2.35
C ALA A 392 6.06 8.64 -2.34
N ALA A 393 7.36 8.63 -2.68
CA ALA A 393 8.19 9.83 -2.61
C ALA A 393 7.71 10.94 -3.57
N ALA A 394 7.75 12.19 -3.08
CA ALA A 394 7.34 13.38 -3.83
C ALA A 394 8.16 13.61 -5.13
N SER A 395 9.35 13.03 -5.23
CA SER A 395 10.23 13.11 -6.41
C SER A 395 9.99 12.00 -7.44
N ASN A 396 9.10 11.04 -7.17
CA ASN A 396 8.99 9.83 -7.97
C ASN A 396 8.05 9.98 -9.19
N THR A 397 8.62 10.28 -10.35
CA THR A 397 7.84 10.55 -11.57
C THR A 397 7.69 9.36 -12.52
N GLY A 398 8.32 8.22 -12.23
CA GLY A 398 8.36 7.08 -13.16
C GLY A 398 7.05 6.28 -13.22
N LYS A 399 6.86 5.54 -14.33
CA LYS A 399 5.76 4.60 -14.55
C LYS A 399 5.91 3.38 -13.64
N ARG A 400 4.78 2.84 -13.18
CA ARG A 400 4.66 1.55 -12.50
C ARG A 400 3.79 0.65 -13.34
N LEU A 401 4.40 -0.37 -13.93
CA LEU A 401 3.71 -1.38 -14.73
C LEU A 401 3.68 -2.69 -13.95
N LEU A 402 2.47 -3.19 -13.67
CA LEU A 402 2.26 -4.59 -13.28
C LEU A 402 1.54 -5.28 -14.43
N ALA A 403 2.27 -6.05 -15.23
CA ALA A 403 1.73 -6.83 -16.34
C ALA A 403 1.44 -8.27 -15.86
N ASN A 404 0.17 -8.66 -15.85
CA ASN A 404 -0.29 -10.00 -15.49
C ASN A 404 -0.62 -10.82 -16.73
N GLY A 405 0.37 -11.61 -17.16
CA GLY A 405 0.37 -12.46 -18.33
C GLY A 405 0.58 -11.71 -19.63
N ALA A 406 0.61 -12.46 -20.73
CA ALA A 406 0.55 -11.98 -22.11
C ALA A 406 -0.41 -12.89 -22.92
N PRO A 407 -0.84 -12.52 -24.13
CA PRO A 407 -1.83 -13.28 -24.91
C PRO A 407 -1.56 -14.79 -25.02
N ASP A 408 -0.30 -15.20 -25.14
CA ASP A 408 0.11 -16.61 -25.23
C ASP A 408 0.80 -17.14 -23.96
N ALA A 409 0.74 -16.37 -22.88
CA ALA A 409 1.46 -16.61 -21.63
C ALA A 409 0.57 -16.24 -20.44
N PRO A 410 -0.52 -17.00 -20.17
CA PRO A 410 -1.47 -16.66 -19.12
C PRO A 410 -0.85 -16.75 -17.73
N ALA A 411 -1.25 -15.85 -16.84
CA ALA A 411 -0.78 -15.76 -15.46
C ALA A 411 -1.93 -15.49 -14.47
N THR A 412 -1.65 -15.58 -13.18
CA THR A 412 -2.63 -15.29 -12.11
C THR A 412 -2.12 -14.21 -11.17
N LEU A 413 -2.92 -13.17 -10.95
CA LEU A 413 -2.75 -12.17 -9.89
C LEU A 413 -3.95 -12.27 -8.95
N GLU A 414 -3.71 -12.59 -7.69
CA GLU A 414 -4.74 -12.73 -6.66
C GLU A 414 -4.43 -11.83 -5.46
N ILE A 415 -5.40 -11.00 -5.08
CA ILE A 415 -5.31 -10.06 -3.96
C ILE A 415 -6.34 -10.48 -2.91
N GLY A 416 -5.84 -10.88 -1.75
CA GLY A 416 -6.63 -11.44 -0.65
C GLY A 416 -7.03 -12.89 -0.87
N ASP A 417 -7.54 -13.49 0.20
CA ASP A 417 -8.06 -14.87 0.23
C ASP A 417 -9.58 -14.91 0.53
N GLY A 418 -10.22 -13.74 0.65
CA GLY A 418 -11.63 -13.58 0.99
C GLY A 418 -11.93 -13.57 2.49
N LYS A 419 -10.91 -13.68 3.34
CA LYS A 419 -11.03 -13.68 4.81
C LYS A 419 -10.25 -12.53 5.44
N ASP A 420 -9.05 -12.29 4.95
CA ASP A 420 -8.17 -11.25 5.45
C ASP A 420 -8.29 -9.97 4.63
N GLY A 421 -8.25 -8.81 5.29
CA GLY A 421 -8.30 -7.51 4.63
C GLY A 421 -6.99 -7.16 3.94
N ALA A 422 -6.62 -7.90 2.88
CA ALA A 422 -5.38 -7.70 2.15
C ALA A 422 -5.39 -6.43 1.30
N ALA A 423 -4.25 -5.76 1.16
CA ALA A 423 -4.14 -4.50 0.42
C ALA A 423 -2.87 -4.48 -0.42
N LEU A 424 -3.02 -4.22 -1.72
CA LEU A 424 -1.93 -3.91 -2.64
C LEU A 424 -2.05 -2.44 -3.06
N GLU A 425 -1.02 -1.65 -2.81
CA GLU A 425 -0.92 -0.28 -3.29
C GLU A 425 0.14 -0.19 -4.38
N VAL A 426 -0.23 0.33 -5.54
CA VAL A 426 0.70 0.62 -6.64
C VAL A 426 0.90 2.14 -6.71
N LEU A 427 2.16 2.58 -6.60
CA LEU A 427 2.54 3.96 -6.29
C LEU A 427 3.60 4.49 -7.27
N GLY A 428 3.29 5.53 -8.05
CA GLY A 428 4.27 6.19 -8.93
C GLY A 428 3.76 7.42 -9.68
N GLY A 429 4.48 7.87 -10.70
CA GLY A 429 4.05 9.00 -11.55
C GLY A 429 2.97 8.62 -12.56
N GLN A 430 3.01 7.37 -13.04
CA GLN A 430 1.96 6.70 -13.81
C GLN A 430 1.76 5.30 -13.21
N VAL A 431 0.52 4.84 -13.08
CA VAL A 431 0.20 3.52 -12.52
C VAL A 431 -0.63 2.73 -13.51
N LEU A 432 -0.11 1.59 -13.94
CA LEU A 432 -0.73 0.71 -14.91
C LEU A 432 -0.68 -0.74 -14.40
N VAL A 433 -1.86 -1.33 -14.19
CA VAL A 433 -2.01 -2.76 -13.89
C VAL A 433 -2.79 -3.37 -15.03
N GLU A 434 -2.21 -4.37 -15.70
CA GLU A 434 -2.81 -5.00 -16.88
C GLU A 434 -2.96 -6.49 -16.64
N SER A 435 -4.08 -7.09 -17.02
CA SER A 435 -4.28 -8.53 -17.04
C SER A 435 -4.58 -8.96 -18.47
N ALA A 436 -3.70 -9.76 -19.07
CA ALA A 436 -3.80 -10.17 -20.45
C ALA A 436 -4.92 -11.19 -20.69
N ALA A 437 -5.29 -11.38 -21.96
CA ALA A 437 -6.23 -12.43 -22.36
C ALA A 437 -5.75 -13.81 -21.86
N GLY A 438 -6.68 -14.65 -21.42
CA GLY A 438 -6.39 -15.95 -20.80
C GLY A 438 -5.82 -15.87 -19.38
N SER A 439 -5.42 -14.69 -18.88
CA SER A 439 -4.93 -14.52 -17.51
C SER A 439 -6.07 -14.28 -16.52
N ARG A 440 -5.79 -14.52 -15.24
CA ARG A 440 -6.73 -14.32 -14.14
C ARG A 440 -6.29 -13.19 -13.22
N LEU A 441 -7.19 -12.27 -12.94
CA LEU A 441 -7.08 -11.25 -11.90
C LEU A 441 -8.19 -11.53 -10.86
N ALA A 442 -7.87 -11.57 -9.58
CA ALA A 442 -8.87 -11.72 -8.53
C ALA A 442 -8.63 -10.71 -7.42
N ILE A 443 -9.64 -9.90 -7.12
CA ILE A 443 -9.66 -8.97 -5.98
C ILE A 443 -10.75 -9.49 -5.06
N ARG A 444 -10.35 -10.27 -4.06
CA ARG A 444 -11.27 -11.03 -3.19
C ARG A 444 -12.07 -10.13 -2.26
N PRO A 445 -13.20 -10.62 -1.70
CA PRO A 445 -13.93 -9.91 -0.65
C PRO A 445 -13.02 -9.45 0.50
N GLY A 446 -13.20 -8.20 0.93
CA GLY A 446 -12.38 -7.56 1.95
C GLY A 446 -11.01 -7.08 1.49
N ALA A 447 -10.55 -7.47 0.30
CA ALA A 447 -9.27 -7.02 -0.24
C ALA A 447 -9.36 -5.62 -0.87
N THR A 448 -8.22 -4.94 -0.98
CA THR A 448 -8.09 -3.63 -1.63
C THR A 448 -6.96 -3.64 -2.65
N LEU A 449 -7.22 -3.15 -3.86
CA LEU A 449 -6.21 -2.74 -4.83
C LEU A 449 -6.24 -1.22 -4.92
N ALA A 450 -5.20 -0.53 -4.48
CA ALA A 450 -5.08 0.92 -4.63
C ALA A 450 -4.10 1.27 -5.74
N LEU A 451 -4.51 2.19 -6.62
CA LEU A 451 -3.71 2.67 -7.74
C LEU A 451 -3.51 4.18 -7.58
N LEU A 452 -2.35 4.60 -7.09
CA LEU A 452 -2.15 5.95 -6.60
C LEU A 452 -0.99 6.64 -7.33
N THR A 453 -1.27 7.80 -7.91
CA THR A 453 -0.21 8.71 -8.38
C THR A 453 0.34 9.54 -7.23
N ASN A 454 1.64 9.82 -7.24
CA ASN A 454 2.26 10.62 -6.19
C ASN A 454 1.75 12.08 -6.13
N ASP A 455 1.70 12.62 -4.90
CA ASP A 455 1.42 14.03 -4.63
C ASP A 455 2.46 14.91 -5.31
N ASN A 456 2.01 15.98 -5.96
CA ASN A 456 2.91 16.85 -6.68
C ASN A 456 2.56 18.32 -6.51
N GLY A 457 2.92 18.82 -5.33
CA GLY A 457 3.30 20.21 -5.11
C GLY A 457 4.58 20.66 -5.83
N SER A 458 5.07 19.95 -6.85
CA SER A 458 6.10 20.51 -7.74
C SER A 458 5.42 21.31 -8.85
N ALA A 459 5.90 22.54 -9.06
CA ALA A 459 5.47 23.47 -10.09
C ALA A 459 5.77 23.01 -11.54
N ASN A 460 5.93 21.70 -11.77
CA ASN A 460 6.30 21.12 -13.05
C ASN A 460 5.05 20.80 -13.89
N ASN A 461 4.86 21.58 -14.95
CA ASN A 461 3.83 21.38 -15.98
C ASN A 461 4.23 20.27 -16.96
N PHE A 462 4.04 18.98 -16.68
CA PHE A 462 4.10 17.96 -17.75
C PHE A 462 3.17 16.74 -17.55
N THR A 463 2.30 16.57 -18.57
CA THR A 463 1.81 15.37 -19.31
C THR A 463 1.33 14.10 -18.56
N ASN A 464 0.01 13.81 -18.70
CA ASN A 464 -0.69 12.53 -18.49
C ASN A 464 -0.16 11.59 -17.39
N ARG A 465 -0.50 11.90 -16.13
CA ARG A 465 -0.34 10.99 -14.99
C ARG A 465 -1.53 10.06 -14.88
N GLU A 466 -1.49 9.03 -15.72
CA GLU A 466 -2.57 8.06 -15.84
C GLU A 466 -2.54 7.04 -14.70
N VAL A 467 -3.72 6.75 -14.18
CA VAL A 467 -4.01 5.54 -13.43
C VAL A 467 -4.90 4.68 -14.30
N ARG A 468 -4.52 3.43 -14.53
CA ARG A 468 -5.33 2.47 -15.31
C ARG A 468 -5.21 1.05 -14.78
N LEU A 469 -6.36 0.42 -14.55
CA LEU A 469 -6.49 -1.03 -14.48
C LEU A 469 -7.04 -1.53 -15.82
N VAL A 470 -6.35 -2.43 -16.51
CA VAL A 470 -6.80 -3.02 -17.78
C VAL A 470 -7.06 -4.50 -17.58
N ASN A 471 -8.23 -4.98 -18.00
CA ASN A 471 -8.53 -6.42 -17.98
C ASN A 471 -8.92 -6.91 -19.37
N HIS A 472 -8.07 -7.75 -19.95
CA HIS A 472 -8.33 -8.54 -21.15
C HIS A 472 -8.69 -10.01 -20.84
N GLY A 473 -8.48 -10.45 -19.59
CA GLY A 473 -8.66 -11.83 -19.14
C GLY A 473 -9.91 -12.04 -18.28
N ALA A 474 -9.82 -12.96 -17.33
CA ALA A 474 -10.86 -13.19 -16.33
C ALA A 474 -10.56 -12.38 -15.05
N CYS A 475 -11.42 -11.44 -14.70
CA CYS A 475 -11.36 -10.64 -13.48
C CYS A 475 -12.49 -11.05 -12.53
N GLU A 476 -12.16 -11.51 -11.33
CA GLU A 476 -13.09 -11.70 -10.23
C GLU A 476 -13.00 -10.51 -9.28
N LEU A 477 -14.07 -9.72 -9.17
CA LEU A 477 -14.11 -8.52 -8.37
C LEU A 477 -15.13 -8.66 -7.24
N GLY A 478 -14.65 -8.81 -6.02
CA GLY A 478 -15.45 -8.77 -4.80
C GLY A 478 -14.91 -7.87 -3.69
N GLY A 479 -13.74 -7.25 -3.90
CA GLY A 479 -13.15 -6.28 -2.99
C GLY A 479 -13.23 -4.84 -3.51
N THR A 480 -12.35 -4.00 -2.97
CA THR A 480 -12.27 -2.57 -3.30
C THR A 480 -11.14 -2.27 -4.28
N VAL A 481 -11.43 -1.52 -5.33
CA VAL A 481 -10.41 -0.84 -6.15
C VAL A 481 -10.42 0.64 -5.77
N ARG A 482 -9.33 1.10 -5.14
CA ARG A 482 -9.06 2.51 -4.88
C ARG A 482 -8.23 3.09 -5.99
N TYR A 483 -8.50 4.33 -6.35
CA TYR A 483 -7.65 5.01 -7.32
C TYR A 483 -7.56 6.51 -7.06
N GLN A 484 -6.38 7.05 -7.36
CA GLN A 484 -6.05 8.46 -7.25
C GLN A 484 -5.17 8.84 -8.44
N GLY A 485 -5.75 9.52 -9.43
CA GLY A 485 -5.01 10.10 -10.55
C GLY A 485 -4.88 11.62 -10.42
N ASN A 486 -3.94 12.19 -11.17
CA ASN A 486 -3.76 13.64 -11.29
C ASN A 486 -4.15 14.09 -12.71
N HIS A 487 -5.02 15.12 -12.83
CA HIS A 487 -5.62 15.61 -14.10
C HIS A 487 -6.60 14.63 -14.81
N ALA A 488 -7.16 15.05 -15.96
CA ALA A 488 -8.30 14.45 -16.67
C ALA A 488 -8.07 13.05 -17.33
N GLY A 489 -6.98 12.34 -16.97
CA GLY A 489 -6.55 11.10 -17.62
C GLY A 489 -6.71 9.81 -16.80
N ALA A 490 -7.46 9.82 -15.69
CA ALA A 490 -7.62 8.64 -14.84
C ALA A 490 -8.75 7.72 -15.34
N ILE A 491 -8.41 6.46 -15.65
CA ILE A 491 -9.35 5.40 -16.00
C ILE A 491 -9.34 4.37 -14.86
N ALA A 492 -10.44 4.23 -14.13
CA ALA A 492 -10.45 3.34 -12.98
C ALA A 492 -10.36 1.85 -13.38
N LEU A 493 -11.02 1.48 -14.49
CA LEU A 493 -10.96 0.15 -15.11
C LEU A 493 -11.26 0.25 -16.60
N ASP A 494 -10.51 -0.47 -17.42
CA ASP A 494 -10.74 -0.71 -18.84
C ASP A 494 -10.81 -2.21 -19.10
N ASN A 495 -12.01 -2.74 -19.27
CA ASN A 495 -12.28 -4.17 -19.36
C ASN A 495 -12.69 -4.55 -20.78
N ASP A 496 -11.96 -5.44 -21.44
CA ASP A 496 -12.40 -6.12 -22.66
C ASP A 496 -12.41 -7.66 -22.56
N GLY A 497 -12.09 -8.18 -21.36
CA GLY A 497 -12.28 -9.57 -20.96
C GLY A 497 -13.54 -9.80 -20.12
N THR A 498 -13.55 -10.82 -19.27
CA THR A 498 -14.66 -11.10 -18.35
C THR A 498 -14.45 -10.45 -16.99
N LEU A 499 -15.42 -9.69 -16.50
CA LEU A 499 -15.51 -9.15 -15.14
C LEU A 499 -16.66 -9.84 -14.41
N THR A 500 -16.34 -10.63 -13.39
CA THR A 500 -17.30 -11.36 -12.55
C THR A 500 -17.41 -10.67 -11.19
N LEU A 501 -18.58 -10.15 -10.86
CA LEU A 501 -18.87 -9.57 -9.56
C LEU A 501 -19.23 -10.66 -8.56
N SER A 502 -18.62 -10.61 -7.37
CA SER A 502 -18.95 -11.51 -6.26
C SER A 502 -19.07 -10.71 -4.96
N GLY A 503 -20.17 -10.80 -4.23
CA GLY A 503 -20.35 -10.03 -2.99
C GLY A 503 -20.46 -8.51 -3.26
N GLU A 504 -19.83 -7.69 -2.41
CA GLU A 504 -19.84 -6.21 -2.54
C GLU A 504 -18.52 -5.70 -3.14
N ALA A 505 -18.50 -5.51 -4.45
CA ALA A 505 -17.40 -4.85 -5.16
C ALA A 505 -17.49 -3.33 -5.02
N VAL A 506 -16.37 -2.66 -4.77
CA VAL A 506 -16.34 -1.20 -4.61
C VAL A 506 -15.27 -0.58 -5.50
N PHE A 507 -15.60 0.46 -6.26
CA PHE A 507 -14.63 1.40 -6.80
C PHE A 507 -14.66 2.67 -5.95
N GLU A 508 -13.54 3.05 -5.37
CA GLU A 508 -13.42 4.22 -4.53
C GLU A 508 -12.41 5.20 -5.13
N ARG A 509 -12.89 6.41 -5.46
CA ARG A 509 -12.04 7.51 -5.88
C ARG A 509 -11.56 8.28 -4.66
N LEU A 510 -10.24 8.43 -4.53
CA LEU A 510 -9.65 9.27 -3.48
C LEU A 510 -9.56 10.74 -3.92
N LEU A 511 -9.41 11.65 -2.95
CA LEU A 511 -9.18 13.07 -3.18
C LEU A 511 -7.94 13.31 -4.04
N ASP A 512 -7.97 14.36 -4.86
CA ASP A 512 -6.74 14.83 -5.49
C ASP A 512 -5.79 15.41 -4.43
N SER A 513 -4.50 15.42 -4.74
CA SER A 513 -3.49 15.84 -3.78
C SER A 513 -3.39 17.36 -3.60
N ARG A 514 -4.15 18.15 -4.39
CA ARG A 514 -4.10 19.62 -4.32
C ARG A 514 -5.05 20.24 -3.31
N GLY A 515 -5.95 19.46 -2.71
CA GLY A 515 -6.94 19.99 -1.76
C GLY A 515 -7.81 21.11 -2.35
N SER A 516 -7.81 21.30 -3.68
CA SER A 516 -8.34 22.49 -4.33
C SER A 516 -9.86 22.45 -4.47
N GLY A 517 -10.52 21.41 -3.95
CA GLY A 517 -11.97 21.22 -4.02
C GLY A 517 -12.51 21.24 -5.45
N THR A 518 -11.64 21.12 -6.47
CA THR A 518 -12.04 21.23 -7.86
C THR A 518 -12.43 19.83 -8.34
N PRO A 519 -13.71 19.57 -8.61
CA PRO A 519 -14.15 18.24 -9.00
C PRO A 519 -13.50 17.86 -10.34
N MET A 520 -12.57 16.89 -10.35
CA MET A 520 -12.20 16.30 -11.65
C MET A 520 -13.42 15.62 -12.25
N ARG A 521 -13.70 15.93 -13.52
CA ARG A 521 -14.95 15.62 -14.22
C ARG A 521 -15.10 14.17 -14.67
N THR A 522 -14.08 13.33 -14.53
CA THR A 522 -14.04 12.06 -15.26
C THR A 522 -13.42 10.95 -14.43
N ALA A 523 -14.28 10.06 -13.94
CA ALA A 523 -13.91 8.70 -13.60
C ALA A 523 -14.64 7.79 -14.59
N PHE A 524 -13.90 7.00 -15.35
CA PHE A 524 -14.49 6.08 -16.31
C PHE A 524 -14.19 4.65 -15.90
N LEU A 525 -15.25 3.85 -15.77
CA LEU A 525 -15.15 2.41 -16.00
C LEU A 525 -15.49 2.22 -17.48
N PHE A 526 -14.53 1.74 -18.27
CA PHE A 526 -14.75 1.36 -19.66
C PHE A 526 -14.96 -0.15 -19.72
N ASN A 527 -16.11 -0.58 -20.23
CA ASN A 527 -16.31 -1.98 -20.63
C ASN A 527 -16.37 -2.05 -22.16
N ARG A 528 -15.31 -2.57 -22.77
CA ARG A 528 -15.13 -2.66 -24.23
C ARG A 528 -16.05 -3.68 -24.88
N ALA A 529 -16.06 -3.69 -26.22
CA ALA A 529 -17.05 -4.39 -27.05
C ALA A 529 -17.13 -5.87 -26.70
N ALA A 530 -15.94 -6.42 -26.45
CA ALA A 530 -15.69 -7.80 -26.14
C ALA A 530 -15.77 -8.09 -24.64
N GLY A 531 -15.94 -7.06 -23.80
CA GLY A 531 -15.96 -7.17 -22.36
C GLY A 531 -17.28 -7.71 -21.83
N VAL A 532 -17.21 -8.75 -21.01
CA VAL A 532 -18.37 -9.40 -20.38
C VAL A 532 -18.45 -8.99 -18.91
N LEU A 533 -19.62 -8.55 -18.44
CA LEU A 533 -19.92 -8.36 -17.02
C LEU A 533 -20.90 -9.45 -16.55
N THR A 534 -20.59 -10.14 -15.47
CA THR A 534 -21.40 -11.27 -14.94
C THR A 534 -21.28 -11.38 -13.41
N GLY A 535 -21.94 -12.38 -12.82
CA GLY A 535 -21.93 -12.67 -11.38
C GLY A 535 -23.14 -12.12 -10.62
N ASP A 536 -23.30 -12.56 -9.37
CA ASP A 536 -24.42 -12.23 -8.48
C ASP A 536 -24.11 -11.08 -7.50
N GLY A 537 -22.89 -10.53 -7.56
CA GLY A 537 -22.44 -9.43 -6.72
C GLY A 537 -23.01 -8.05 -7.08
N THR A 538 -22.80 -7.10 -6.17
CA THR A 538 -23.14 -5.67 -6.34
C THR A 538 -21.88 -4.86 -6.62
N LEU A 539 -21.96 -3.88 -7.52
CA LEU A 539 -20.90 -2.91 -7.77
C LEU A 539 -21.28 -1.54 -7.23
N THR A 540 -20.48 -1.01 -6.31
CA THR A 540 -20.65 0.33 -5.72
C THR A 540 -19.54 1.26 -6.18
N TYR A 541 -19.87 2.48 -6.57
CA TYR A 541 -18.89 3.54 -6.79
C TYR A 541 -18.97 4.58 -5.65
N ARG A 542 -17.81 4.92 -5.05
CA ARG A 542 -17.67 5.91 -3.97
C ARG A 542 -16.73 7.02 -4.39
N ASN A 543 -17.09 8.28 -4.13
CA ASN A 543 -16.25 9.44 -4.41
C ASN A 543 -15.91 10.20 -3.12
N ALA A 544 -14.65 10.16 -2.70
CA ALA A 544 -14.20 10.78 -1.45
C ALA A 544 -14.10 12.32 -1.49
N THR A 545 -14.35 12.97 -2.63
CA THR A 545 -14.18 14.43 -2.80
C THR A 545 -15.26 15.31 -2.13
N LEU A 546 -16.36 14.75 -1.61
CA LEU A 546 -17.51 15.54 -1.15
C LEU A 546 -17.85 15.23 0.31
N ALA A 547 -17.18 15.93 1.23
CA ALA A 547 -17.51 15.94 2.66
C ALA A 547 -18.73 16.82 3.01
N LYS A 548 -19.46 17.34 2.02
CA LYS A 548 -20.76 17.99 2.18
C LYS A 548 -21.66 17.51 1.05
N GLU A 549 -22.77 16.89 1.43
CA GLU A 549 -24.00 16.63 0.66
C GLU A 549 -23.85 16.47 -0.87
N ALA A 550 -24.13 15.24 -1.35
CA ALA A 550 -24.45 14.91 -2.74
C ALA A 550 -23.31 15.01 -3.79
N ALA A 551 -22.72 13.86 -4.14
CA ALA A 551 -22.70 13.37 -5.53
C ALA A 551 -22.20 11.91 -5.57
N THR A 552 -23.13 10.97 -5.65
CA THR A 552 -22.88 9.70 -6.35
C THR A 552 -22.54 10.03 -7.81
N LEU A 553 -21.44 9.49 -8.31
CA LEU A 553 -21.23 9.39 -9.76
C LEU A 553 -21.79 8.03 -10.15
N ASP A 554 -22.97 8.05 -10.75
CA ASP A 554 -23.53 6.89 -11.43
C ASP A 554 -22.69 6.62 -12.67
N VAL A 555 -22.00 5.48 -12.71
CA VAL A 555 -21.42 5.01 -13.96
C VAL A 555 -22.55 4.46 -14.82
N VAL A 556 -23.13 5.36 -15.59
CA VAL A 556 -23.87 5.12 -16.81
C VAL A 556 -22.87 4.58 -17.84
N LEU A 557 -22.85 3.27 -18.08
CA LEU A 557 -22.21 2.72 -19.27
C LEU A 557 -23.17 2.84 -20.46
N ALA A 558 -23.14 4.02 -21.09
CA ALA A 558 -23.65 4.21 -22.44
C ALA A 558 -22.65 3.63 -23.45
N GLY A 559 -22.85 2.34 -23.76
CA GLY A 559 -22.29 1.68 -24.94
C GLY A 559 -22.12 0.18 -24.74
N ASN A 560 -22.51 -0.62 -25.73
CA ASN A 560 -21.60 -1.68 -26.16
C ASN A 560 -20.45 -0.95 -26.87
N ILE A 561 -19.20 -1.21 -26.51
CA ILE A 561 -18.08 -0.63 -27.26
C ILE A 561 -18.00 -1.34 -28.65
N ARG A 562 -17.25 -0.86 -29.67
CA ARG A 562 -17.64 0.13 -30.71
C ARG A 562 -17.12 -0.38 -32.07
N PRO A 563 -17.46 0.27 -33.20
CA PRO A 563 -16.41 0.66 -34.14
C PRO A 563 -16.39 2.17 -34.37
N ASN A 564 -15.18 2.71 -34.53
CA ASN A 564 -14.98 4.02 -35.09
C ASN A 564 -15.57 4.04 -36.52
N GLY A 565 -16.54 4.91 -36.78
CA GLY A 565 -17.19 5.07 -38.08
C GLY A 565 -18.36 6.05 -37.94
N ALA A 566 -18.35 7.12 -38.72
CA ALA A 566 -19.20 8.29 -38.54
C ALA A 566 -20.72 7.99 -38.53
N GLY A 567 -21.43 8.49 -37.51
CA GLY A 567 -22.90 8.58 -37.46
C GLY A 567 -23.59 7.59 -36.52
N ALA A 568 -24.06 8.05 -35.36
CA ALA A 568 -24.83 7.30 -34.35
C ALA A 568 -26.25 6.93 -34.85
N ASP A 569 -26.87 5.80 -34.48
CA ASP A 569 -27.59 5.64 -33.21
C ASP A 569 -28.05 4.18 -32.90
N GLN A 570 -28.02 3.82 -31.60
CA GLN A 570 -28.75 2.76 -30.85
C GLN A 570 -28.20 1.31 -30.74
N ALA A 571 -27.83 0.91 -29.51
CA ALA A 571 -27.53 -0.46 -29.04
C ALA A 571 -28.29 -0.77 -27.71
N ILE A 572 -28.66 -2.04 -27.49
CA ILE A 572 -29.44 -2.57 -26.35
C ILE A 572 -28.52 -3.23 -25.31
N LEU A 573 -28.78 -3.02 -24.01
CA LEU A 573 -28.14 -3.65 -22.83
C LEU A 573 -29.00 -4.80 -22.25
N ARG A 574 -28.42 -5.95 -21.94
CA ARG A 574 -29.08 -7.09 -21.28
C ARG A 574 -28.33 -7.48 -20.01
N PHE A 575 -29.01 -7.42 -18.87
CA PHE A 575 -28.53 -7.90 -17.58
C PHE A 575 -28.95 -9.36 -17.39
N VAL A 576 -28.03 -10.22 -16.98
CA VAL A 576 -28.30 -11.61 -16.60
C VAL A 576 -27.86 -11.77 -15.16
N ASP A 577 -28.82 -11.95 -14.24
CA ASP A 577 -28.63 -12.28 -12.82
C ASP A 577 -27.78 -11.30 -11.95
N ALA A 578 -27.67 -10.02 -12.32
CA ALA A 578 -26.97 -9.00 -11.51
C ALA A 578 -27.93 -8.07 -10.74
N ASN A 579 -27.69 -7.88 -9.43
CA ASN A 579 -28.45 -6.95 -8.59
C ASN A 579 -27.93 -5.50 -8.74
N VAL A 580 -28.65 -4.66 -9.48
CA VAL A 580 -28.34 -3.24 -9.67
C VAL A 580 -29.25 -2.38 -8.79
N THR A 581 -28.67 -1.53 -7.93
CA THR A 581 -29.42 -0.60 -7.07
C THR A 581 -29.28 0.83 -7.62
N PHE A 582 -30.41 1.52 -7.82
CA PHE A 582 -30.47 2.92 -8.27
C PHE A 582 -30.77 3.85 -7.09
N GLY A 583 -30.08 4.99 -6.99
CA GLY A 583 -30.36 6.01 -5.98
C GLY A 583 -30.18 7.42 -6.53
N GLY A 584 -31.18 8.30 -6.32
CA GLY A 584 -31.12 9.73 -6.64
C GLY A 584 -31.97 10.15 -7.85
N VAL A 585 -32.79 11.20 -7.67
CA VAL A 585 -33.75 11.72 -8.67
C VAL A 585 -33.04 12.66 -9.67
N PRO A 586 -33.14 12.45 -11.00
CA PRO A 586 -32.70 13.43 -11.99
C PRO A 586 -33.72 14.57 -12.17
N THR A 587 -33.23 15.79 -12.42
CA THR A 587 -34.04 16.86 -13.04
C THR A 587 -34.58 16.45 -14.41
N PRO A 588 -35.75 16.97 -14.82
CA PRO A 588 -36.58 16.37 -15.87
C PRO A 588 -35.94 16.48 -17.26
N ALA A 589 -35.45 15.35 -17.76
CA ALA A 589 -35.26 15.10 -19.19
C ALA A 589 -35.55 13.63 -19.49
N GLU A 590 -36.59 13.42 -20.29
CA GLU A 590 -37.08 12.21 -20.98
C GLU A 590 -36.44 10.84 -20.63
N ALA A 591 -37.15 10.03 -19.83
CA ALA A 591 -36.86 8.61 -19.65
C ALA A 591 -37.52 7.75 -20.76
N LYS A 592 -36.79 6.74 -21.27
CA LYS A 592 -37.23 5.79 -22.32
C LYS A 592 -37.71 4.44 -21.73
N PRO A 593 -38.48 3.63 -22.48
CA PRO A 593 -39.35 2.55 -21.98
C PRO A 593 -38.62 1.38 -21.28
N ILE A 594 -39.30 0.76 -20.32
CA ILE A 594 -38.85 -0.45 -19.61
C ILE A 594 -39.45 -1.70 -20.30
N ALA A 595 -38.63 -2.73 -20.55
CA ALA A 595 -39.06 -4.02 -21.11
C ALA A 595 -38.42 -5.21 -20.36
N SER A 596 -39.20 -6.24 -20.02
CA SER A 596 -38.75 -7.65 -19.86
C SER A 596 -39.96 -8.62 -19.85
N GLU A 597 -39.72 -9.91 -20.02
CA GLU A 597 -40.69 -10.91 -20.52
C GLU A 597 -41.56 -11.60 -19.45
N GLY A 598 -42.87 -11.65 -19.74
CA GLY A 598 -43.81 -12.74 -19.41
C GLY A 598 -44.50 -12.71 -18.04
N GLY A 599 -45.82 -12.47 -17.98
CA GLY A 599 -46.57 -13.12 -16.88
C GLY A 599 -47.94 -12.68 -16.33
N ALA A 600 -48.36 -11.41 -16.20
CA ALA A 600 -49.58 -11.10 -15.40
C ALA A 600 -50.29 -9.76 -15.76
N THR A 601 -51.03 -9.15 -14.82
CA THR A 601 -51.75 -7.84 -14.85
C THR A 601 -50.90 -6.60 -14.43
N LEU A 602 -50.81 -5.56 -15.27
CA LEU A 602 -50.05 -4.34 -14.94
C LEU A 602 -50.59 -3.65 -13.68
N THR A 603 -49.81 -3.73 -12.59
CA THR A 603 -50.07 -2.99 -11.35
C THR A 603 -48.94 -2.00 -11.11
N VAL A 604 -49.21 -0.71 -11.34
CA VAL A 604 -48.28 0.37 -10.99
C VAL A 604 -48.47 0.69 -9.52
N ARG A 605 -47.52 0.27 -8.68
CA ARG A 605 -47.53 0.54 -7.24
C ARG A 605 -46.63 1.73 -6.92
N ILE A 606 -47.22 2.77 -6.34
CA ILE A 606 -46.50 3.95 -5.84
C ILE A 606 -46.46 3.89 -4.31
N VAL A 607 -45.27 3.89 -3.70
CA VAL A 607 -45.07 3.75 -2.25
C VAL A 607 -44.30 4.95 -1.68
N ARG A 608 -44.73 5.46 -0.53
CA ARG A 608 -44.03 6.50 0.25
C ARG A 608 -42.84 5.89 1.01
N ALA A 609 -41.71 6.59 1.10
CA ALA A 609 -40.57 6.18 1.93
C ALA A 609 -40.95 6.11 3.43
N ALA A 610 -40.39 5.14 4.17
CA ALA A 610 -40.82 4.71 5.50
C ALA A 610 -40.65 5.78 6.62
N ASP A 611 -39.98 6.88 6.32
CA ASP A 611 -39.48 7.85 7.30
C ASP A 611 -40.36 9.12 7.37
N ALA A 612 -41.35 9.27 6.50
CA ALA A 612 -42.15 10.49 6.41
C ALA A 612 -43.34 10.45 7.38
N LYS A 613 -43.16 10.97 8.60
CA LYS A 613 -44.28 11.19 9.54
C LYS A 613 -45.24 12.26 9.03
N GLY A 614 -46.54 11.95 9.05
CA GLY A 614 -47.64 12.91 9.01
C GLY A 614 -48.21 13.20 7.60
N GLY A 615 -49.53 13.34 7.53
CA GLY A 615 -50.28 13.79 6.35
C GLY A 615 -51.11 12.69 5.71
N SER A 616 -52.39 12.64 6.03
CA SER A 616 -53.43 11.88 5.32
C SER A 616 -53.95 12.73 4.15
N ASP A 617 -53.21 12.78 3.06
CA ASP A 617 -53.63 13.54 1.89
C ASP A 617 -54.39 12.62 0.92
N GLN A 618 -55.66 12.96 0.69
CA GLN A 618 -56.54 12.29 -0.27
C GLN A 618 -56.10 12.67 -1.69
N PHE A 619 -55.72 11.68 -2.49
CA PHE A 619 -55.42 11.87 -3.91
C PHE A 619 -56.72 12.04 -4.71
N ILE A 620 -56.85 13.13 -5.47
CA ILE A 620 -57.94 13.31 -6.44
C ILE A 620 -57.37 12.98 -7.82
N VAL A 621 -57.90 11.94 -8.45
CA VAL A 621 -57.52 11.56 -9.82
C VAL A 621 -58.57 12.08 -10.78
N ALA A 622 -58.18 12.98 -11.68
CA ALA A 622 -59.02 13.40 -12.80
C ALA A 622 -58.54 12.69 -14.07
N ALA A 623 -59.38 11.83 -14.63
CA ALA A 623 -59.17 11.27 -15.96
C ALA A 623 -59.82 12.19 -16.99
N SER A 624 -59.10 12.56 -18.05
CA SER A 624 -59.73 13.07 -19.28
C SER A 624 -59.47 12.05 -20.40
N PRO A 625 -60.33 11.02 -20.54
CA PRO A 625 -60.20 10.06 -21.61
C PRO A 625 -60.84 10.60 -22.89
N ASP A 626 -60.03 10.80 -23.93
CA ASP A 626 -60.51 10.48 -25.27
C ASP A 626 -60.55 8.95 -25.38
N GLY A 627 -61.64 8.35 -24.91
CA GLY A 627 -61.96 6.93 -25.09
C GLY A 627 -61.92 6.06 -23.83
N GLY A 628 -62.97 6.14 -23.00
CA GLY A 628 -63.72 4.95 -22.57
C GLY A 628 -63.12 3.92 -21.60
N ALA A 629 -61.99 4.14 -20.91
CA ALA A 629 -61.53 3.22 -19.87
C ALA A 629 -61.67 3.83 -18.45
N THR A 630 -62.70 3.44 -17.71
CA THR A 630 -62.80 3.71 -16.27
C THR A 630 -61.95 2.70 -15.49
N ALA A 631 -60.76 3.11 -15.05
CA ALA A 631 -59.98 2.34 -14.09
C ALA A 631 -60.54 2.56 -12.67
N ALA A 632 -60.81 1.47 -11.93
CA ALA A 632 -61.15 1.57 -10.53
C ALA A 632 -59.87 1.84 -9.71
N LEU A 633 -59.91 2.87 -8.87
CA LEU A 633 -58.83 3.20 -7.93
C LEU A 633 -59.23 2.76 -6.52
N THR A 634 -58.33 2.07 -5.82
CA THR A 634 -58.52 1.70 -4.42
C THR A 634 -57.29 2.10 -3.63
N LEU A 635 -57.47 2.89 -2.57
CA LEU A 635 -56.42 3.18 -1.60
C LEU A 635 -56.28 1.99 -0.64
N GLY A 636 -55.13 1.31 -0.71
CA GLY A 636 -54.80 0.24 0.23
C GLY A 636 -54.32 0.78 1.58
N ALA A 637 -54.39 -0.06 2.62
CA ALA A 637 -54.03 0.27 4.00
C ALA A 637 -52.57 0.78 4.20
N ASP A 638 -51.71 0.57 3.20
CA ASP A 638 -50.29 0.94 3.22
C ASP A 638 -50.00 2.28 2.52
N ASN A 639 -51.01 3.13 2.32
CA ASN A 639 -50.91 4.40 1.55
C ASN A 639 -50.33 4.21 0.14
N CYS A 640 -50.69 3.10 -0.50
CA CYS A 640 -50.28 2.78 -1.87
C CYS A 640 -51.39 3.17 -2.86
N LEU A 641 -51.01 3.79 -3.97
CA LEU A 641 -51.87 3.98 -5.12
C LEU A 641 -51.59 2.86 -6.14
N ASP A 642 -52.57 1.98 -6.32
CA ASP A 642 -52.52 0.92 -7.33
C ASP A 642 -53.38 1.34 -8.53
N VAL A 643 -52.75 1.57 -9.69
CA VAL A 643 -53.48 1.74 -10.95
C VAL A 643 -53.55 0.38 -11.65
N ARG A 644 -54.77 -0.13 -11.84
CA ARG A 644 -55.03 -1.44 -12.44
C ARG A 644 -55.80 -1.29 -13.74
N VAL A 645 -55.23 -1.85 -14.81
CA VAL A 645 -55.88 -1.90 -16.13
C VAL A 645 -56.31 -3.33 -16.43
N ALA A 646 -57.57 -3.51 -16.83
CA ALA A 646 -58.14 -4.83 -17.10
C ALA A 646 -57.52 -5.47 -18.34
N SER A 647 -57.39 -6.80 -18.32
CA SER A 647 -56.83 -7.60 -19.41
C SER A 647 -57.54 -7.35 -20.74
N GLY A 648 -56.77 -7.08 -21.81
CA GLY A 648 -57.27 -6.90 -23.18
C GLY A 648 -57.69 -5.47 -23.56
N VAL A 649 -57.50 -4.49 -22.66
CA VAL A 649 -57.78 -3.07 -22.92
C VAL A 649 -56.46 -2.32 -23.05
N LYS A 650 -56.24 -1.62 -24.17
CA LYS A 650 -55.08 -0.73 -24.36
C LYS A 650 -55.39 0.63 -23.74
N PRO A 651 -54.77 1.02 -22.62
CA PRO A 651 -54.97 2.36 -22.08
C PRO A 651 -54.37 3.38 -23.05
N ARG A 652 -55.12 4.45 -23.35
CA ARG A 652 -54.70 5.60 -24.15
C ARG A 652 -54.98 6.89 -23.39
N GLY A 653 -54.13 7.90 -23.59
CA GLY A 653 -54.29 9.23 -23.00
C GLY A 653 -53.40 9.49 -21.79
N VAL A 654 -53.56 10.68 -21.20
CA VAL A 654 -52.79 11.15 -20.05
C VAL A 654 -53.57 10.88 -18.78
N TYR A 655 -52.96 10.15 -17.84
CA TYR A 655 -53.51 9.89 -16.52
C TYR A 655 -52.77 10.76 -15.52
N THR A 656 -53.47 11.72 -14.95
CA THR A 656 -52.88 12.70 -14.03
C THR A 656 -53.21 12.34 -12.60
N VAL A 657 -52.18 12.03 -11.82
CA VAL A 657 -52.28 11.95 -10.37
C VAL A 657 -52.02 13.36 -9.84
N VAL A 658 -53.10 14.07 -9.52
CA VAL A 658 -53.03 15.39 -8.91
C VAL A 658 -52.93 15.20 -7.39
N SER A 659 -51.84 15.69 -6.78
CA SER A 659 -51.80 15.86 -5.33
C SER A 659 -51.88 17.35 -5.01
N ALA A 660 -52.54 17.68 -3.90
CA ALA A 660 -52.53 19.03 -3.33
C ALA A 660 -51.07 19.51 -3.09
N PRO A 661 -50.83 20.83 -3.03
CA PRO A 661 -49.53 21.43 -3.29
C PRO A 661 -48.55 21.23 -2.12
N ALA A 662 -47.74 20.17 -2.18
CA ALA A 662 -46.35 20.07 -1.69
C ALA A 662 -45.92 18.60 -1.60
N LEU A 663 -45.34 18.05 -2.68
CA LEU A 663 -44.61 16.77 -2.57
C LEU A 663 -43.18 17.04 -2.06
N THR A 664 -42.92 16.69 -0.81
CA THR A 664 -41.56 16.37 -0.33
C THR A 664 -41.50 14.88 -0.05
N GLY A 665 -41.07 14.10 -1.03
CA GLY A 665 -40.94 12.65 -0.91
C GLY A 665 -40.32 12.00 -2.14
N THR A 666 -39.44 11.05 -1.92
CA THR A 666 -38.81 10.24 -2.98
C THR A 666 -39.66 9.00 -3.23
N PHE A 667 -40.08 8.79 -4.48
CA PHE A 667 -40.78 7.57 -4.89
C PHE A 667 -39.74 6.51 -5.23
N ALA A 668 -39.68 5.44 -4.44
CA ALA A 668 -38.57 4.51 -4.51
C ALA A 668 -38.74 3.43 -5.59
N ARG A 669 -39.98 3.14 -6.04
CA ARG A 669 -40.24 1.98 -6.92
C ARG A 669 -41.44 2.20 -7.84
N LEU A 670 -41.28 1.78 -9.08
CA LEU A 670 -42.35 1.59 -10.05
C LEU A 670 -42.28 0.12 -10.48
N ARG A 671 -43.34 -0.64 -10.19
CA ARG A 671 -43.43 -2.06 -10.59
C ARG A 671 -44.49 -2.14 -11.70
N HIS A 672 -44.25 -2.96 -12.72
CA HIS A 672 -45.20 -3.29 -13.78
C HIS A 672 -45.34 -4.80 -13.77
N GLU A 673 -46.57 -5.31 -13.74
CA GLU A 673 -46.82 -6.76 -13.74
C GLU A 673 -47.72 -7.19 -14.90
N GLY A 674 -47.61 -6.65 -16.12
CA GLY A 674 -48.52 -6.89 -17.27
C GLY A 674 -48.01 -7.82 -18.40
N LYS A 675 -48.91 -8.47 -19.18
CA LYS A 675 -48.58 -9.30 -20.37
C LYS A 675 -48.59 -8.57 -21.73
N GLU A 676 -49.27 -7.43 -21.89
CA GLU A 676 -49.23 -6.64 -23.14
C GLU A 676 -48.28 -5.45 -23.01
N GLN A 677 -47.51 -5.22 -24.08
CA GLN A 677 -46.62 -4.05 -24.21
C GLN A 677 -47.47 -2.81 -24.44
N VAL A 678 -47.64 -2.01 -23.39
CA VAL A 678 -48.19 -0.66 -23.54
C VAL A 678 -47.07 0.32 -23.25
N PRO A 679 -46.56 1.05 -24.26
CA PRO A 679 -45.58 2.09 -23.99
C PRO A 679 -46.22 3.11 -23.05
N PHE A 680 -45.45 3.64 -22.11
CA PHE A 680 -45.90 4.79 -21.33
C PHE A 680 -44.72 5.67 -20.95
N THR A 681 -45.01 6.94 -20.72
CA THR A 681 -44.06 7.93 -20.27
C THR A 681 -44.55 8.49 -18.94
N VAL A 682 -43.68 8.47 -17.93
CA VAL A 682 -43.98 9.13 -16.65
C VAL A 682 -43.37 10.53 -16.68
N ARG A 683 -44.19 11.57 -16.51
CA ARG A 683 -43.74 12.95 -16.38
C ARG A 683 -43.98 13.43 -14.95
N TYR A 684 -42.93 13.98 -14.36
CA TYR A 684 -42.99 14.61 -13.05
C TYR A 684 -43.09 16.12 -13.27
N THR A 685 -44.19 16.74 -12.86
CA THR A 685 -44.35 18.20 -12.84
C THR A 685 -44.25 18.70 -11.39
N PRO A 686 -44.11 20.02 -11.15
CA PRO A 686 -44.08 20.56 -9.80
C PRO A 686 -45.34 20.25 -8.95
N THR A 687 -46.46 19.92 -9.60
CA THR A 687 -47.77 19.75 -8.94
C THR A 687 -48.47 18.43 -9.26
N ALA A 688 -47.91 17.56 -10.10
CA ALA A 688 -48.54 16.30 -10.50
C ALA A 688 -47.52 15.25 -10.96
N VAL A 689 -47.96 14.00 -10.95
CA VAL A 689 -47.34 12.89 -11.68
C VAL A 689 -48.27 12.50 -12.81
N GLU A 690 -47.79 12.60 -14.05
CA GLU A 690 -48.54 12.21 -15.24
C GLU A 690 -48.00 10.89 -15.76
N VAL A 691 -48.89 9.95 -16.07
CA VAL A 691 -48.56 8.72 -16.78
C VAL A 691 -49.24 8.77 -18.14
N VAL A 692 -48.44 8.88 -19.19
CA VAL A 692 -48.90 9.10 -20.57
C VAL A 692 -48.80 7.78 -21.32
N PHE A 693 -49.93 7.26 -21.80
CA PHE A 693 -49.97 6.09 -22.69
C PHE A 693 -50.26 6.56 -24.14
N PRO A 694 -49.40 6.26 -25.13
CA PRO A 694 -49.55 6.73 -26.51
C PRO A 694 -50.71 6.10 -27.30
#